data_AF-A0A959RGY0-F1
#
_entry.id   AF-A0A959RGY0-F1
#
_cell.length_a   1.000
_cell.length_b   1.000
_cell.length_c   1.000
_cell.angle_alpha   90.00
_cell.angle_beta   90.00
_cell.angle_gamma   90.00
#
_symmetry.space_group_name_H-M   'P 1'
#
loop_
_entity.id
_entity.type
_entity.pdbx_description
1 polymer ?
#
loop_
_entity_poly.entity_id
_entity_poly.type
_entity_poly.pdbx_seq_one_letter_code
_entity_poly.pdbx_strand_id
1 'polypeptide(L)'
;MNISLKILNIFKFRSQLVLTFAFSLFTFSSSFSAPQIYLIDPSGSGDYKSITEAIDDLYSSLPISNEIIYKIASGNYEEQLIFNGPITGGNATNTITFASAADDSTQVNIGTNAGNVIEIDNAQFITFSKLTFTAPSNARIINSTNCEGYLTFTNNIFNGVSSGNDDIINLISGNGQSLDNINISGNIFNNGNDGINLTSVNIGQNLDIANNIFSTKNRAIVCTNFNSPDILSNTITNNSNDFALWLIGNTNYSIAKNKINTTTDLGSGIYINNPNSGTTYDNGTIVNNFIQASNIGLSLDELVSVDIFFNTINIENFPLSTKSTSYAVYSTSADLDIKNNIFHNNRNGKSFRFQNDPSNQNDYNVLFTNGITLGEYSTTPITSLSDLHSESGMDFNSKQAEILFNSLSNLHLSGISQTIYGTQITSITTDIDGESRNNPPIIGADEYKPNPITNDKLIGASGDYNTIKEAMCDLYLNGIDNAVTFYILDGSYIDQINFSENIPGSSASNIFTLQSESNNPKNVEINYTASDSLRNFVIKINEAQYIKIKNLTLTADGTSFAKVVWLENDCNNLEFYGNIFNGYEITNGLASEEQNVFSCIDSSVLINTAILNNEFNNGSSGIMLLLNNNTKPHGIVINNNIIQDNYSGVNIYNADSPIISYNTISNNQYSYILSLYECIDTLTIESNKINGKNGVNISQCNGTDLLRGKINNNFITPNLYIMNSSFIEINHNSIQSFGASYSNSRVFELDYKNIYTGTLENLNIYNNIFNNIQDGYAYYTDGGSNISSNYNNLFTTGEYIGFADGADTPLLTDFRNASGTDANS
;
A
#
# COMPACT_ATOMS: atom_id res chain seq x y z
N MET A 1 1.55 -37.21 -3.37
CA MET A 1 0.25 -37.83 -3.72
C MET A 1 -0.57 -37.97 -2.43
N ASN A 2 -1.11 -36.85 -1.94
CA ASN A 2 -2.10 -36.74 -0.86
C ASN A 2 -2.50 -35.26 -0.69
N ILE A 3 -2.78 -34.58 -1.81
CA ILE A 3 -3.26 -33.19 -1.87
C ILE A 3 -4.49 -33.24 -2.76
N SER A 4 -5.65 -33.60 -2.20
CA SER A 4 -6.94 -33.58 -2.92
C SER A 4 -8.18 -33.75 -2.02
N LEU A 5 -8.07 -33.59 -0.69
CA LEU A 5 -9.21 -33.84 0.21
C LEU A 5 -9.48 -32.73 1.25
N LYS A 6 -8.79 -31.58 1.17
CA LYS A 6 -9.04 -30.43 2.05
C LYS A 6 -9.95 -29.32 1.44
N ILE A 7 -10.36 -29.40 0.17
CA ILE A 7 -11.11 -28.33 -0.52
C ILE A 7 -12.48 -28.83 -1.05
N LEU A 8 -13.16 -29.73 -0.33
CA LEU A 8 -14.47 -30.25 -0.75
C LEU A 8 -15.59 -30.07 0.29
N ASN A 9 -15.49 -29.05 1.15
CA ASN A 9 -16.56 -28.69 2.10
C ASN A 9 -16.93 -27.20 2.12
N ILE A 10 -16.37 -26.38 1.22
CA ILE A 10 -16.64 -24.94 1.18
C ILE A 10 -17.68 -24.67 0.07
N PHE A 11 -18.82 -24.08 0.47
CA PHE A 11 -20.06 -23.81 -0.29
C PHE A 11 -21.01 -25.01 -0.53
N LYS A 12 -21.75 -25.38 0.52
CA LYS A 12 -23.16 -25.74 0.29
C LYS A 12 -23.88 -24.48 -0.19
N PHE A 13 -24.29 -24.46 -1.46
CA PHE A 13 -25.33 -23.57 -1.94
C PHE A 13 -26.59 -23.77 -1.07
N ARG A 14 -26.78 -22.90 -0.09
CA ARG A 14 -28.09 -22.62 0.52
C ARG A 14 -28.35 -21.12 0.39
N SER A 15 -28.56 -20.70 -0.84
CA SER A 15 -29.18 -19.41 -1.14
C SER A 15 -30.49 -19.65 -1.89
N GLN A 16 -31.53 -19.00 -1.38
CA GLN A 16 -32.80 -18.69 -2.04
C GLN A 16 -33.71 -19.88 -2.42
N LEU A 17 -34.64 -20.19 -1.52
CA LEU A 17 -35.94 -20.72 -1.93
C LEU A 17 -36.87 -19.52 -2.23
N VAL A 18 -36.67 -18.87 -3.38
CA VAL A 18 -37.73 -18.12 -4.06
C VAL A 18 -38.32 -19.08 -5.09
N LEU A 19 -39.62 -19.36 -4.94
CA LEU A 19 -40.52 -20.10 -5.82
C LEU A 19 -39.99 -20.40 -7.24
N THR A 20 -39.76 -21.67 -7.56
CA THR A 20 -40.06 -22.17 -8.91
C THR A 20 -40.48 -23.65 -8.83
N PHE A 21 -41.74 -23.91 -9.14
CA PHE A 21 -42.34 -25.24 -9.24
C PHE A 21 -41.62 -26.07 -10.32
N ALA A 22 -41.08 -27.24 -9.96
CA ALA A 22 -40.76 -28.29 -10.90
C ALA A 22 -41.31 -29.62 -10.37
N PHE A 23 -42.42 -30.06 -10.97
CA PHE A 23 -43.04 -31.35 -10.76
C PHE A 23 -42.04 -32.47 -11.08
N SER A 24 -41.64 -33.27 -10.08
CA SER A 24 -41.21 -34.65 -10.32
C SER A 24 -41.93 -35.57 -9.34
N LEU A 25 -42.63 -36.53 -9.92
CA LEU A 25 -43.58 -37.43 -9.29
C LEU A 25 -42.83 -38.43 -8.38
N PHE A 26 -42.78 -38.13 -7.09
CA PHE A 26 -42.72 -39.15 -6.04
C PHE A 26 -43.84 -38.83 -5.05
N THR A 27 -44.90 -39.65 -5.08
CA THR A 27 -46.07 -39.50 -4.22
C THR A 27 -45.73 -39.91 -2.79
N PHE A 28 -45.26 -38.94 -2.00
CA PHE A 28 -45.62 -38.86 -0.58
C PHE A 28 -46.77 -37.87 -0.48
N SER A 29 -47.99 -38.37 -0.28
CA SER A 29 -49.14 -37.55 0.06
C SER A 29 -49.00 -37.07 1.51
N SER A 30 -48.18 -36.05 1.75
CA SER A 30 -48.38 -35.17 2.90
C SER A 30 -49.36 -34.08 2.46
N SER A 31 -50.61 -34.20 2.87
CA SER A 31 -51.58 -33.11 2.76
C SER A 31 -51.05 -31.92 3.56
N PHE A 32 -50.41 -30.96 2.91
CA PHE A 32 -50.17 -29.66 3.52
C PHE A 32 -51.53 -29.00 3.74
N SER A 33 -51.96 -28.91 5.00
CA SER A 33 -53.08 -28.06 5.37
C SER A 33 -52.68 -26.61 5.09
N ALA A 34 -53.59 -25.82 4.51
CA ALA A 34 -53.36 -24.38 4.38
C ALA A 34 -53.10 -23.77 5.78
N PRO A 35 -52.26 -22.71 5.88
CA PRO A 35 -52.03 -22.03 7.13
C PRO A 35 -53.35 -21.45 7.66
N GLN A 36 -53.57 -21.57 8.96
CA GLN A 36 -54.66 -20.88 9.62
C GLN A 36 -54.22 -19.44 9.90
N ILE A 37 -55.02 -18.48 9.45
CA ILE A 37 -54.71 -17.07 9.58
C ILE A 37 -55.72 -16.45 10.54
N TYR A 38 -55.22 -15.77 11.56
CA TYR A 38 -56.02 -15.00 12.51
C TYR A 38 -55.62 -13.53 12.46
N LEU A 39 -56.60 -12.63 12.60
CA LEU A 39 -56.39 -11.19 12.72
C LEU A 39 -56.40 -10.78 14.19
N ILE A 40 -55.36 -10.06 14.61
CA ILE A 40 -55.30 -9.40 15.91
C ILE A 40 -55.57 -7.92 15.67
N ASP A 41 -56.63 -7.39 16.29
CA ASP A 41 -57.00 -5.98 16.16
C ASP A 41 -57.56 -5.42 17.49
N PRO A 42 -56.88 -4.44 18.12
CA PRO A 42 -57.30 -3.86 19.39
C PRO A 42 -58.62 -3.09 19.31
N SER A 43 -59.10 -2.75 18.11
CA SER A 43 -60.45 -2.20 17.91
C SER A 43 -61.56 -3.24 18.12
N GLY A 44 -61.20 -4.52 18.20
CA GLY A 44 -62.12 -5.64 18.36
C GLY A 44 -62.74 -6.13 17.05
N SER A 45 -62.16 -5.75 15.90
CA SER A 45 -62.62 -6.21 14.58
C SER A 45 -61.95 -7.51 14.09
N GLY A 46 -60.90 -7.97 14.79
CA GLY A 46 -60.18 -9.22 14.54
C GLY A 46 -60.68 -10.41 15.37
N ASP A 47 -60.04 -11.56 15.16
CA ASP A 47 -60.26 -12.80 15.92
C ASP A 47 -59.83 -12.66 17.39
N TYR A 48 -58.79 -11.86 17.65
CA TYR A 48 -58.30 -11.53 18.99
C TYR A 48 -58.17 -10.00 19.17
N LYS A 49 -58.36 -9.52 20.40
CA LYS A 49 -58.20 -8.10 20.74
C LYS A 49 -56.76 -7.74 21.12
N SER A 50 -55.96 -8.70 21.55
CA SER A 50 -54.55 -8.49 21.90
C SER A 50 -53.69 -9.68 21.49
N ILE A 51 -52.37 -9.48 21.46
CA ILE A 51 -51.42 -10.57 21.16
C ILE A 51 -51.38 -11.54 22.35
N THR A 52 -51.49 -11.04 23.57
CA THR A 52 -51.58 -11.86 24.78
C THR A 52 -52.78 -12.81 24.73
N GLU A 53 -53.96 -12.34 24.28
CA GLU A 53 -55.15 -13.20 24.15
C GLU A 53 -54.93 -14.34 23.15
N ALA A 54 -54.25 -14.05 22.03
CA ALA A 54 -53.88 -15.06 21.04
C ALA A 54 -52.88 -16.09 21.58
N ILE A 55 -51.91 -15.65 22.39
CA ILE A 55 -50.93 -16.53 23.04
C ILE A 55 -51.61 -17.40 24.11
N ASP A 56 -52.50 -16.84 24.93
CA ASP A 56 -53.25 -17.61 25.94
C ASP A 56 -54.13 -18.70 25.29
N ASP A 57 -54.77 -18.38 24.16
CA ASP A 57 -55.55 -19.36 23.38
C ASP A 57 -54.65 -20.45 22.76
N LEU A 58 -53.46 -20.07 22.28
CA LEU A 58 -52.45 -21.02 21.78
C LEU A 58 -52.04 -22.07 22.82
N TYR A 59 -51.93 -21.69 24.10
CA TYR A 59 -51.57 -22.61 25.19
C TYR A 59 -52.77 -23.36 25.81
N SER A 60 -54.00 -22.89 25.60
CA SER A 60 -55.21 -23.50 26.19
C SER A 60 -56.02 -24.37 25.21
N SER A 61 -55.70 -24.32 23.92
CA SER A 61 -56.37 -25.08 22.85
C SER A 61 -55.77 -26.49 22.61
N LEU A 62 -56.43 -27.28 21.74
CA LEU A 62 -55.95 -28.60 21.30
C LEU A 62 -54.62 -28.47 20.52
N PRO A 63 -53.81 -29.55 20.39
CA PRO A 63 -52.53 -29.50 19.69
C PRO A 63 -52.65 -28.85 18.30
N ILE A 64 -51.77 -27.90 17.99
CA ILE A 64 -51.76 -27.30 16.65
C ILE A 64 -51.41 -28.37 15.61
N SER A 65 -52.08 -28.32 14.46
CA SER A 65 -51.96 -29.37 13.41
C SER A 65 -51.55 -28.83 12.04
N ASN A 66 -51.31 -27.53 11.96
CA ASN A 66 -50.97 -26.76 10.77
C ASN A 66 -50.21 -25.50 11.20
N GLU A 67 -49.58 -24.81 10.24
CA GLU A 67 -49.03 -23.47 10.46
C GLU A 67 -50.13 -22.49 10.89
N ILE A 68 -49.81 -21.62 11.85
CA ILE A 68 -50.68 -20.53 12.30
C ILE A 68 -49.99 -19.19 12.04
N ILE A 69 -50.71 -18.27 11.44
CA ILE A 69 -50.25 -16.91 11.15
C ILE A 69 -51.19 -15.91 11.82
N TYR A 70 -50.67 -15.22 12.84
CA TYR A 70 -51.31 -14.06 13.44
C TYR A 70 -50.91 -12.80 12.67
N LYS A 71 -51.86 -12.25 11.91
CA LYS A 71 -51.73 -10.94 11.26
C LYS A 71 -52.16 -9.85 12.23
N ILE A 72 -51.28 -8.92 12.51
CA ILE A 72 -51.49 -7.87 13.51
C ILE A 72 -51.83 -6.55 12.80
N ALA A 73 -53.00 -5.99 13.09
CA ALA A 73 -53.42 -4.70 12.54
C ALA A 73 -52.50 -3.56 13.02
N SER A 74 -52.36 -2.49 12.22
CA SER A 74 -51.54 -1.34 12.58
C SER A 74 -51.96 -0.75 13.93
N GLY A 75 -51.00 -0.45 14.80
CA GLY A 75 -51.29 0.09 16.13
C GLY A 75 -50.13 0.00 17.11
N ASN A 76 -50.36 0.54 18.31
CA ASN A 76 -49.49 0.38 19.47
C ASN A 76 -50.09 -0.66 20.41
N TYR A 77 -49.28 -1.64 20.78
CA TYR A 77 -49.63 -2.76 21.64
C TYR A 77 -48.76 -2.68 22.90
N GLU A 78 -49.38 -2.33 24.02
CA GLU A 78 -48.71 -2.24 25.32
C GLU A 78 -48.98 -3.50 26.13
N GLU A 79 -48.19 -4.54 25.87
CA GLU A 79 -48.34 -5.87 26.45
C GLU A 79 -46.99 -6.59 26.54
N GLN A 80 -46.85 -7.45 27.55
CA GLN A 80 -45.73 -8.37 27.67
C GLN A 80 -46.13 -9.72 27.06
N LEU A 81 -45.34 -10.21 26.09
CA LEU A 81 -45.59 -11.48 25.42
C LEU A 81 -44.85 -12.61 26.13
N ILE A 82 -45.57 -13.60 26.67
CA ILE A 82 -44.97 -14.67 27.46
C ILE A 82 -45.27 -16.03 26.81
N PHE A 83 -44.22 -16.71 26.35
CA PHE A 83 -44.26 -18.07 25.82
C PHE A 83 -43.66 -19.01 26.87
N ASN A 84 -44.50 -19.59 27.73
CA ASN A 84 -44.08 -20.39 28.87
C ASN A 84 -44.23 -21.89 28.60
N GLY A 85 -43.26 -22.46 27.91
CA GLY A 85 -43.13 -23.88 27.60
C GLY A 85 -43.37 -24.23 26.12
N PRO A 86 -43.19 -25.51 25.76
CA PRO A 86 -43.37 -25.98 24.39
C PRO A 86 -44.80 -25.76 23.88
N ILE A 87 -44.93 -25.30 22.64
CA ILE A 87 -46.23 -25.18 21.97
C ILE A 87 -46.69 -26.58 21.56
N THR A 88 -47.83 -27.02 22.11
CA THR A 88 -48.33 -28.38 21.90
C THR A 88 -48.68 -28.60 20.42
N GLY A 89 -48.04 -29.58 19.78
CA GLY A 89 -48.21 -29.86 18.34
C GLY A 89 -47.26 -29.08 17.42
N GLY A 90 -46.47 -28.16 17.98
CA GLY A 90 -45.46 -27.38 17.26
C GLY A 90 -44.31 -28.26 16.75
N ASN A 91 -43.91 -28.02 15.51
CA ASN A 91 -42.81 -28.70 14.83
C ASN A 91 -42.40 -27.90 13.57
N ALA A 92 -41.47 -28.43 12.78
CA ALA A 92 -40.96 -27.79 11.57
C ALA A 92 -42.01 -27.49 10.47
N THR A 93 -43.20 -28.10 10.52
CA THR A 93 -44.33 -27.77 9.62
C THR A 93 -45.45 -26.99 10.31
N ASN A 94 -45.64 -27.20 11.61
CA ASN A 94 -46.66 -26.52 12.41
C ASN A 94 -46.00 -25.37 13.18
N THR A 95 -45.68 -24.29 12.47
CA THR A 95 -45.03 -23.10 13.01
C THR A 95 -46.05 -22.05 13.44
N ILE A 96 -45.61 -21.12 14.30
CA ILE A 96 -46.38 -19.93 14.68
C ILE A 96 -45.69 -18.69 14.12
N THR A 97 -46.43 -17.86 13.39
CA THR A 97 -45.93 -16.61 12.83
C THR A 97 -46.75 -15.43 13.33
N PHE A 98 -46.10 -14.45 13.95
CA PHE A 98 -46.65 -13.13 14.23
C PHE A 98 -46.11 -12.15 13.19
N ALA A 99 -47.01 -11.53 12.42
CA ALA A 99 -46.61 -10.62 11.36
C ALA A 99 -47.52 -9.41 11.22
N SER A 100 -46.98 -8.26 10.81
CA SER A 100 -47.79 -7.09 10.45
C SER A 100 -48.77 -7.44 9.32
N ALA A 101 -50.03 -7.05 9.50
CA ALA A 101 -51.06 -7.15 8.47
C ALA A 101 -50.81 -6.19 7.31
N ALA A 102 -50.10 -5.08 7.57
CA ALA A 102 -49.72 -4.08 6.57
C ALA A 102 -48.45 -4.45 5.79
N ASP A 103 -47.78 -5.57 6.14
CA ASP A 103 -46.52 -5.98 5.54
C ASP A 103 -45.40 -4.91 5.64
N ASP A 104 -45.46 -4.10 6.69
CA ASP A 104 -44.54 -3.00 7.02
C ASP A 104 -44.23 -3.03 8.53
N SER A 105 -42.94 -3.02 8.86
CA SER A 105 -42.43 -3.12 10.24
C SER A 105 -42.70 -1.89 11.08
N THR A 106 -42.94 -0.74 10.47
CA THR A 106 -43.21 0.52 11.18
C THR A 106 -44.65 0.66 11.67
N GLN A 107 -45.55 -0.21 11.21
CA GLN A 107 -46.99 -0.07 11.44
C GLN A 107 -47.49 -0.71 12.73
N VAL A 108 -46.74 -1.68 13.29
CA VAL A 108 -47.10 -2.40 14.51
C VAL A 108 -45.97 -2.21 15.52
N ASN A 109 -46.24 -1.49 16.59
CA ASN A 109 -45.28 -1.24 17.67
C ASN A 109 -45.72 -1.97 18.94
N ILE A 110 -44.89 -2.88 19.43
CA ILE A 110 -45.14 -3.71 20.61
C ILE A 110 -44.15 -3.31 21.70
N GLY A 111 -44.65 -3.03 22.90
CA GLY A 111 -43.82 -2.71 24.07
C GLY A 111 -44.55 -3.04 25.37
N THR A 112 -43.87 -2.89 26.50
CA THR A 112 -44.47 -3.09 27.83
C THR A 112 -43.98 -1.98 28.77
N ASN A 113 -44.65 -1.77 29.91
CA ASN A 113 -44.25 -0.78 30.92
C ASN A 113 -43.19 -1.30 31.90
N ALA A 114 -43.03 -2.61 32.01
CA ALA A 114 -42.07 -3.25 32.90
C ALA A 114 -41.72 -4.66 32.41
N GLY A 115 -40.51 -5.12 32.74
CA GLY A 115 -40.03 -6.43 32.29
C GLY A 115 -39.65 -6.44 30.81
N ASN A 116 -39.32 -7.63 30.30
CA ASN A 116 -38.93 -7.80 28.89
C ASN A 116 -40.17 -7.76 27.99
N VAL A 117 -40.06 -7.28 26.75
CA VAL A 117 -41.20 -7.22 25.82
C VAL A 117 -41.68 -8.64 25.45
N ILE A 118 -40.74 -9.55 25.23
CA ILE A 118 -40.97 -10.95 24.92
C ILE A 118 -40.16 -11.82 25.87
N GLU A 119 -40.84 -12.72 26.58
CA GLU A 119 -40.23 -13.79 27.37
C GLU A 119 -40.54 -15.13 26.72
N ILE A 120 -39.48 -15.88 26.42
CA ILE A 120 -39.58 -17.22 25.82
C ILE A 120 -38.90 -18.19 26.78
N ASP A 121 -39.69 -19.03 27.45
CA ASP A 121 -39.17 -20.13 28.26
C ASP A 121 -39.48 -21.46 27.57
N ASN A 122 -38.47 -22.10 26.97
CA ASN A 122 -38.62 -23.40 26.29
C ASN A 122 -39.73 -23.48 25.20
N ALA A 123 -40.07 -22.36 24.55
CA ALA A 123 -40.92 -22.36 23.36
C ALA A 123 -40.10 -22.33 22.07
N GLN A 124 -40.62 -22.92 20.99
CA GLN A 124 -39.93 -23.17 19.72
C GLN A 124 -40.87 -22.97 18.53
N PHE A 125 -40.30 -22.88 17.32
CA PHE A 125 -41.03 -22.75 16.04
C PHE A 125 -41.82 -21.45 15.89
N ILE A 126 -41.29 -20.37 16.47
CA ILE A 126 -41.93 -19.04 16.47
C ILE A 126 -41.20 -18.12 15.49
N THR A 127 -41.97 -17.43 14.66
CA THR A 127 -41.50 -16.40 13.74
C THR A 127 -42.11 -15.05 14.11
N PHE A 128 -41.29 -14.02 14.23
CA PHE A 128 -41.71 -12.63 14.26
C PHE A 128 -41.26 -11.95 12.97
N SER A 129 -42.21 -11.37 12.24
CA SER A 129 -41.93 -10.78 10.94
C SER A 129 -42.54 -9.40 10.75
N LYS A 130 -41.70 -8.42 10.38
CA LYS A 130 -42.13 -7.05 10.09
C LYS A 130 -42.91 -6.42 11.24
N LEU A 131 -42.32 -6.42 12.42
CA LEU A 131 -42.86 -5.78 13.62
C LEU A 131 -41.84 -4.79 14.20
N THR A 132 -42.30 -3.78 14.92
CA THR A 132 -41.46 -2.94 15.78
C THR A 132 -41.63 -3.38 17.22
N PHE A 133 -40.53 -3.55 17.93
CA PHE A 133 -40.49 -3.81 19.36
C PHE A 133 -39.75 -2.69 20.08
N THR A 134 -40.31 -2.20 21.18
CA THR A 134 -39.73 -1.10 21.95
C THR A 134 -39.56 -1.50 23.41
N ALA A 135 -38.31 -1.49 23.91
CA ALA A 135 -38.00 -1.85 25.29
C ALA A 135 -38.45 -0.75 26.28
N PRO A 136 -38.98 -1.12 27.46
CA PRO A 136 -39.09 -0.18 28.57
C PRO A 136 -37.74 0.13 29.22
N SER A 137 -37.74 1.03 30.20
CA SER A 137 -36.54 1.37 30.96
C SER A 137 -35.93 0.14 31.65
N ASN A 138 -34.64 -0.12 31.40
CA ASN A 138 -33.88 -1.26 31.95
C ASN A 138 -34.50 -2.65 31.67
N ALA A 139 -34.83 -2.95 30.41
CA ALA A 139 -35.31 -4.27 30.00
C ALA A 139 -34.74 -4.73 28.66
N ARG A 140 -34.79 -6.05 28.43
CA ARG A 140 -34.50 -6.66 27.12
C ARG A 140 -35.75 -6.59 26.26
N ILE A 141 -35.59 -6.58 24.94
CA ILE A 141 -36.75 -6.79 24.08
C ILE A 141 -37.11 -8.27 24.12
N ILE A 142 -36.15 -9.14 23.82
CA ILE A 142 -36.35 -10.58 23.81
C ILE A 142 -35.43 -11.22 24.83
N ASN A 143 -36.02 -11.95 25.77
CA ASN A 143 -35.31 -12.78 26.72
C ASN A 143 -35.75 -14.23 26.58
N SER A 144 -34.86 -15.06 26.06
CA SER A 144 -35.09 -16.49 25.87
C SER A 144 -34.30 -17.32 26.88
N THR A 145 -35.01 -18.09 27.70
CA THR A 145 -34.45 -19.01 28.70
C THR A 145 -34.86 -20.44 28.38
N ASN A 146 -33.96 -21.39 28.65
CA ASN A 146 -34.20 -22.83 28.46
C ASN A 146 -34.69 -23.21 27.04
N CYS A 147 -34.58 -22.31 26.07
CA CYS A 147 -35.01 -22.54 24.70
C CYS A 147 -33.95 -23.35 23.98
N GLU A 148 -34.38 -24.28 23.13
CA GLU A 148 -33.48 -25.05 22.26
C GLU A 148 -33.45 -24.50 20.82
N GLY A 149 -33.92 -23.26 20.61
CA GLY A 149 -33.89 -22.55 19.34
C GLY A 149 -35.19 -22.65 18.50
N TYR A 150 -35.07 -22.75 17.18
CA TYR A 150 -36.16 -22.69 16.19
C TYR A 150 -36.93 -21.37 16.23
N LEU A 151 -36.20 -20.27 16.35
CA LEU A 151 -36.75 -18.91 16.40
C LEU A 151 -36.33 -18.15 15.15
N THR A 152 -37.29 -17.46 14.53
CA THR A 152 -37.04 -16.61 13.37
C THR A 152 -37.46 -15.16 13.66
N PHE A 153 -36.54 -14.24 13.44
CA PHE A 153 -36.77 -12.81 13.51
C PHE A 153 -36.41 -12.23 12.15
N THR A 154 -37.41 -11.82 11.37
CA THR A 154 -37.17 -11.30 10.02
C THR A 154 -37.82 -9.95 9.74
N ASN A 155 -37.03 -9.01 9.24
CA ASN A 155 -37.48 -7.66 8.85
C ASN A 155 -38.13 -6.85 9.98
N ASN A 156 -37.74 -7.08 11.23
CA ASN A 156 -38.24 -6.34 12.40
C ASN A 156 -37.40 -5.10 12.73
N ILE A 157 -37.95 -4.22 13.56
CA ILE A 157 -37.24 -3.09 14.17
C ILE A 157 -37.19 -3.32 15.68
N PHE A 158 -35.99 -3.31 16.25
CA PHE A 158 -35.72 -3.49 17.68
C PHE A 158 -35.20 -2.18 18.26
N ASN A 159 -36.04 -1.48 19.01
CA ASN A 159 -35.71 -0.20 19.64
C ASN A 159 -35.41 -0.40 21.13
N GLY A 160 -34.12 -0.45 21.46
CA GLY A 160 -33.65 -0.46 22.84
C GLY A 160 -33.64 0.91 23.50
N VAL A 161 -33.18 0.91 24.74
CA VAL A 161 -32.91 2.12 25.51
C VAL A 161 -31.45 2.56 25.36
N SER A 162 -31.20 3.87 25.39
CA SER A 162 -29.86 4.48 25.27
C SER A 162 -29.12 4.63 26.60
N SER A 163 -29.81 4.44 27.73
CA SER A 163 -29.24 4.53 29.08
C SER A 163 -29.82 3.44 29.99
N GLY A 164 -28.98 2.72 30.72
CA GLY A 164 -29.39 1.64 31.62
C GLY A 164 -28.23 0.76 32.06
N ASN A 165 -28.52 -0.29 32.83
CA ASN A 165 -27.54 -1.33 33.19
C ASN A 165 -27.22 -2.19 31.96
N ASP A 166 -25.94 -2.26 31.59
CA ASP A 166 -25.42 -2.92 30.39
C ASP A 166 -25.84 -4.41 30.27
N ASP A 167 -26.00 -5.12 31.39
CA ASP A 167 -26.41 -6.55 31.38
C ASP A 167 -27.89 -6.76 31.05
N ILE A 168 -28.74 -5.74 31.23
CA ILE A 168 -30.21 -5.86 31.18
C ILE A 168 -30.80 -5.31 29.87
N ILE A 169 -30.00 -4.62 29.05
CA ILE A 169 -30.49 -3.89 27.86
C ILE A 169 -30.09 -4.55 26.52
N ASN A 170 -29.81 -5.87 26.52
CA ASN A 170 -29.62 -6.64 25.29
C ASN A 170 -30.93 -6.70 24.50
N LEU A 171 -30.91 -6.45 23.18
CA LEU A 171 -32.15 -6.48 22.39
C LEU A 171 -32.65 -7.91 22.22
N ILE A 172 -31.77 -8.84 21.87
CA ILE A 172 -32.06 -10.27 21.88
C ILE A 172 -31.05 -10.97 22.80
N SER A 173 -31.54 -11.64 23.84
CA SER A 173 -30.74 -12.49 24.69
C SER A 173 -31.29 -13.91 24.70
N GLY A 174 -30.41 -14.89 24.53
CA GLY A 174 -30.76 -16.30 24.57
C GLY A 174 -29.71 -17.12 25.33
N ASN A 175 -30.18 -17.89 26.31
CA ASN A 175 -29.40 -18.94 26.97
C ASN A 175 -30.20 -20.24 26.98
N GLY A 176 -29.63 -21.29 26.41
CA GLY A 176 -30.29 -22.58 26.18
C GLY A 176 -29.32 -23.75 26.27
N GLN A 177 -29.86 -24.95 26.46
CA GLN A 177 -29.05 -26.17 26.46
C GLN A 177 -28.41 -26.41 25.08
N SER A 178 -29.15 -26.26 23.99
CA SER A 178 -28.61 -26.27 22.61
C SER A 178 -29.43 -25.29 21.78
N LEU A 179 -28.88 -24.13 21.42
CA LEU A 179 -29.59 -23.15 20.61
C LEU A 179 -29.47 -23.50 19.12
N ASP A 180 -30.48 -24.18 18.56
CA ASP A 180 -30.43 -24.67 17.19
C ASP A 180 -31.40 -23.93 16.26
N ASN A 181 -31.04 -23.74 14.98
CA ASN A 181 -31.92 -23.19 13.94
C ASN A 181 -32.50 -21.81 14.29
N ILE A 182 -31.63 -20.86 14.63
CA ILE A 182 -32.02 -19.47 14.89
C ILE A 182 -31.73 -18.66 13.63
N ASN A 183 -32.74 -17.96 13.10
CA ASN A 183 -32.59 -17.05 11.96
C ASN A 183 -32.92 -15.62 12.38
N ILE A 184 -31.96 -14.72 12.24
CA ILE A 184 -32.12 -13.29 12.50
C ILE A 184 -31.71 -12.56 11.23
N SER A 185 -32.70 -12.16 10.42
CA SER A 185 -32.43 -11.59 9.09
C SER A 185 -33.19 -10.31 8.74
N GLY A 186 -32.52 -9.36 8.08
CA GLY A 186 -33.17 -8.13 7.59
C GLY A 186 -33.66 -7.18 8.68
N ASN A 187 -33.26 -7.37 9.95
CA ASN A 187 -33.75 -6.56 11.06
C ASN A 187 -32.92 -5.29 11.26
N ILE A 188 -33.52 -4.29 11.92
CA ILE A 188 -32.86 -3.06 12.35
C ILE A 188 -32.77 -3.05 13.88
N PHE A 189 -31.57 -2.89 14.42
CA PHE A 189 -31.30 -2.84 15.84
C PHE A 189 -30.82 -1.43 16.23
N ASN A 190 -31.63 -0.72 17.01
CA ASN A 190 -31.33 0.63 17.47
C ASN A 190 -31.13 0.65 18.98
N ASN A 191 -30.06 1.28 19.46
CA ASN A 191 -29.70 1.36 20.88
C ASN A 191 -29.55 -0.02 21.53
N GLY A 192 -29.73 -0.12 22.85
CA GLY A 192 -29.38 -1.31 23.62
C GLY A 192 -27.87 -1.43 23.85
N ASN A 193 -27.47 -2.24 24.82
CA ASN A 193 -26.05 -2.52 25.09
C ASN A 193 -25.50 -3.41 23.97
N ASP A 194 -25.90 -4.68 23.95
CA ASP A 194 -25.66 -5.57 22.83
C ASP A 194 -26.91 -5.70 21.95
N GLY A 195 -26.74 -5.80 20.63
CA GLY A 195 -27.83 -6.09 19.71
C GLY A 195 -28.34 -7.52 19.89
N ILE A 196 -27.46 -8.48 19.61
CA ILE A 196 -27.72 -9.91 19.78
C ILE A 196 -26.70 -10.48 20.76
N ASN A 197 -27.15 -11.21 21.77
CA ASN A 197 -26.31 -11.92 22.71
C ASN A 197 -26.83 -13.35 22.93
N LEU A 198 -26.23 -14.31 22.21
CA LEU A 198 -26.62 -15.71 22.21
C LEU A 198 -25.49 -16.58 22.77
N THR A 199 -25.81 -17.33 23.82
CA THR A 199 -24.88 -18.27 24.46
C THR A 199 -25.53 -19.65 24.53
N SER A 200 -24.90 -20.63 23.89
CA SER A 200 -25.34 -22.02 23.97
C SER A 200 -24.49 -22.79 24.98
N VAL A 201 -25.14 -23.59 25.84
CA VAL A 201 -24.42 -24.40 26.85
C VAL A 201 -23.75 -25.61 26.19
N ASN A 202 -24.51 -26.38 25.39
CA ASN A 202 -23.98 -27.35 24.44
C ASN A 202 -23.81 -26.67 23.06
N ILE A 203 -23.11 -27.34 22.13
CA ILE A 203 -22.84 -26.77 20.80
C ILE A 203 -24.16 -26.55 20.03
N GLY A 204 -24.55 -25.28 19.86
CA GLY A 204 -25.70 -24.90 19.05
C GLY A 204 -25.42 -25.07 17.55
N GLN A 205 -26.47 -25.21 16.75
CA GLN A 205 -26.36 -25.49 15.31
C GLN A 205 -27.18 -24.52 14.45
N ASN A 206 -26.75 -24.23 13.23
CA ASN A 206 -27.51 -23.46 12.23
C ASN A 206 -27.99 -22.09 12.75
N LEU A 207 -27.05 -21.23 13.16
CA LEU A 207 -27.33 -19.85 13.51
C LEU A 207 -27.08 -18.96 12.29
N ASP A 208 -28.13 -18.36 11.75
CA ASP A 208 -28.06 -17.44 10.60
C ASP A 208 -28.33 -16.00 11.07
N ILE A 209 -27.33 -15.13 11.00
CA ILE A 209 -27.46 -13.69 11.27
C ILE A 209 -27.10 -12.93 10.00
N ALA A 210 -28.10 -12.52 9.22
CA ALA A 210 -27.86 -11.99 7.87
C ALA A 210 -28.61 -10.70 7.52
N ASN A 211 -27.95 -9.78 6.80
CA ASN A 211 -28.58 -8.57 6.27
C ASN A 211 -29.21 -7.66 7.35
N ASN A 212 -28.71 -7.68 8.58
CA ASN A 212 -29.21 -6.80 9.64
C ASN A 212 -28.42 -5.48 9.68
N ILE A 213 -29.07 -4.44 10.20
CA ILE A 213 -28.47 -3.13 10.44
C ILE A 213 -28.39 -2.89 11.94
N PHE A 214 -27.19 -2.62 12.46
CA PHE A 214 -26.94 -2.39 13.88
C PHE A 214 -26.44 -0.98 14.15
N SER A 215 -27.04 -0.34 15.14
CA SER A 215 -26.56 0.89 15.78
C SER A 215 -26.75 0.75 17.30
N THR A 216 -25.91 -0.08 17.92
CA THR A 216 -25.95 -0.39 19.36
C THR A 216 -24.93 0.43 20.14
N LYS A 217 -25.02 0.42 21.47
CA LYS A 217 -24.09 1.14 22.37
C LYS A 217 -22.78 0.38 22.58
N ASN A 218 -22.81 -0.95 22.63
CA ASN A 218 -21.65 -1.81 22.86
C ASN A 218 -21.38 -2.73 21.66
N ARG A 219 -21.76 -4.01 21.72
CA ARG A 219 -21.48 -4.99 20.66
C ARG A 219 -22.70 -5.15 19.75
N ALA A 220 -22.50 -5.43 18.48
CA ALA A 220 -23.62 -5.74 17.59
C ALA A 220 -24.07 -7.19 17.80
N ILE A 221 -23.11 -8.11 17.80
CA ILE A 221 -23.35 -9.55 17.88
C ILE A 221 -22.35 -10.19 18.83
N VAL A 222 -22.89 -10.93 19.80
CA VAL A 222 -22.17 -11.85 20.67
C VAL A 222 -22.71 -13.26 20.42
N CYS A 223 -21.82 -14.18 20.06
CA CYS A 223 -22.16 -15.56 19.72
C CYS A 223 -21.17 -16.52 20.37
N THR A 224 -21.67 -17.41 21.24
CA THR A 224 -20.83 -18.33 22.02
C THR A 224 -21.27 -19.78 21.86
N ASN A 225 -20.33 -20.67 21.55
CA ASN A 225 -20.47 -22.13 21.43
C ASN A 225 -21.45 -22.61 20.34
N PHE A 226 -21.28 -22.16 19.10
CA PHE A 226 -22.03 -22.64 17.94
C PHE A 226 -21.13 -23.39 16.94
N ASN A 227 -21.71 -24.39 16.28
CA ASN A 227 -21.15 -24.99 15.08
C ASN A 227 -21.89 -24.47 13.84
N SER A 228 -21.13 -24.01 12.86
CA SER A 228 -21.60 -23.36 11.65
C SER A 228 -22.54 -22.17 11.86
N PRO A 229 -22.17 -21.15 12.66
CA PRO A 229 -22.86 -19.86 12.60
C PRO A 229 -22.46 -19.09 11.34
N ASP A 230 -23.47 -18.59 10.62
CA ASP A 230 -23.34 -17.74 9.44
C ASP A 230 -23.67 -16.29 9.82
N ILE A 231 -22.67 -15.40 9.75
CA ILE A 231 -22.79 -13.96 10.01
C ILE A 231 -22.51 -13.23 8.70
N LEU A 232 -23.57 -12.92 7.96
CA LEU A 232 -23.46 -12.56 6.54
C LEU A 232 -24.07 -11.20 6.22
N SER A 233 -23.34 -10.34 5.50
CA SER A 233 -23.90 -9.11 4.92
C SER A 233 -24.55 -8.15 5.93
N ASN A 234 -24.11 -8.14 7.19
CA ASN A 234 -24.61 -7.20 8.19
C ASN A 234 -23.90 -5.84 8.06
N THR A 235 -24.63 -4.76 8.32
CA THR A 235 -24.09 -3.39 8.39
C THR A 235 -24.09 -2.93 9.84
N ILE A 236 -22.91 -2.66 10.40
CA ILE A 236 -22.72 -2.42 11.83
C ILE A 236 -22.05 -1.07 12.05
N THR A 237 -22.70 -0.21 12.83
CA THR A 237 -22.08 0.97 13.44
C THR A 237 -21.83 0.67 14.91
N ASN A 238 -20.55 0.51 15.28
CA ASN A 238 -20.15 0.24 16.66
C ASN A 238 -19.79 1.57 17.36
N ASN A 239 -20.57 1.94 18.37
CA ASN A 239 -20.39 3.18 19.15
C ASN A 239 -19.64 2.97 20.46
N SER A 240 -18.86 1.90 20.57
CA SER A 240 -18.16 1.48 21.79
C SER A 240 -16.66 1.35 21.59
N ASN A 241 -15.92 1.27 22.71
CA ASN A 241 -14.50 0.94 22.72
C ASN A 241 -14.24 -0.58 22.66
N ASP A 242 -15.28 -1.40 22.56
CA ASP A 242 -15.19 -2.86 22.48
C ASP A 242 -15.25 -3.32 21.01
N PHE A 243 -15.24 -4.63 20.78
CA PHE A 243 -15.39 -5.23 19.45
C PHE A 243 -16.83 -5.19 18.95
N ALA A 244 -17.03 -4.93 17.66
CA ALA A 244 -18.36 -4.96 17.04
C ALA A 244 -18.94 -6.39 17.01
N LEU A 245 -18.10 -7.38 16.72
CA LEU A 245 -18.43 -8.81 16.75
C LEU A 245 -17.57 -9.52 17.79
N TRP A 246 -18.20 -10.32 18.66
CA TRP A 246 -17.53 -11.07 19.71
C TRP A 246 -17.93 -12.55 19.67
N LEU A 247 -17.00 -13.41 19.25
CA LEU A 247 -17.24 -14.83 19.04
C LEU A 247 -16.33 -15.67 19.95
N ILE A 248 -16.91 -16.59 20.73
CA ILE A 248 -16.15 -17.51 21.59
C ILE A 248 -16.58 -18.96 21.35
N GLY A 249 -15.61 -19.86 21.16
CA GLY A 249 -15.85 -21.31 21.12
C GLY A 249 -16.67 -21.78 19.92
N ASN A 250 -16.70 -21.01 18.84
CA ASN A 250 -17.45 -21.36 17.63
C ASN A 250 -16.58 -22.15 16.65
N THR A 251 -17.19 -23.10 15.93
CA THR A 251 -16.54 -23.91 14.89
C THR A 251 -17.32 -23.84 13.58
N ASN A 252 -16.66 -24.11 12.46
CA ASN A 252 -17.17 -24.12 11.08
C ASN A 252 -17.93 -22.84 10.68
N TYR A 253 -17.58 -21.69 11.26
CA TYR A 253 -18.29 -20.42 11.08
C TYR A 253 -18.01 -19.76 9.72
N SER A 254 -18.96 -18.98 9.22
CA SER A 254 -18.77 -18.11 8.07
C SER A 254 -19.07 -16.66 8.43
N ILE A 255 -18.06 -15.79 8.30
CA ILE A 255 -18.19 -14.34 8.52
C ILE A 255 -17.87 -13.67 7.20
N ALA A 256 -18.90 -13.28 6.45
CA ALA A 256 -18.69 -12.76 5.11
C ALA A 256 -19.53 -11.55 4.75
N LYS A 257 -18.93 -10.65 3.96
CA LYS A 257 -19.58 -9.46 3.40
C LYS A 257 -20.14 -8.47 4.44
N ASN A 258 -19.67 -8.53 5.68
CA ASN A 258 -20.09 -7.58 6.70
C ASN A 258 -19.39 -6.23 6.50
N LYS A 259 -20.12 -5.14 6.74
CA LYS A 259 -19.63 -3.75 6.71
C LYS A 259 -19.64 -3.22 8.14
N ILE A 260 -18.46 -3.10 8.76
CA ILE A 260 -18.27 -2.67 10.15
C ILE A 260 -17.60 -1.31 10.16
N ASN A 261 -18.21 -0.35 10.86
CA ASN A 261 -17.66 0.98 11.09
C ASN A 261 -17.69 1.33 12.58
N THR A 262 -16.54 1.59 13.19
CA THR A 262 -16.44 2.03 14.58
C THR A 262 -16.41 3.55 14.68
N THR A 263 -17.06 4.13 15.68
CA THR A 263 -17.15 5.61 15.84
C THR A 263 -16.32 6.16 17.00
N THR A 264 -15.62 5.31 17.75
CA THR A 264 -14.79 5.72 18.90
C THR A 264 -13.29 5.49 18.64
N ASP A 265 -12.43 6.12 19.44
CA ASP A 265 -10.97 6.04 19.33
C ASP A 265 -10.39 4.63 19.63
N LEU A 266 -11.14 3.79 20.35
CA LEU A 266 -10.71 2.45 20.74
C LEU A 266 -11.59 1.34 20.17
N GLY A 267 -12.59 1.70 19.36
CA GLY A 267 -13.49 0.75 18.72
C GLY A 267 -12.74 -0.28 17.89
N SER A 268 -13.15 -1.52 18.03
CA SER A 268 -12.53 -2.67 17.36
C SER A 268 -13.55 -3.41 16.49
N GLY A 269 -13.08 -4.12 15.47
CA GLY A 269 -13.91 -4.83 14.52
C GLY A 269 -14.39 -6.17 15.06
N ILE A 270 -13.62 -7.22 14.81
CA ILE A 270 -14.02 -8.61 15.08
C ILE A 270 -13.05 -9.26 16.07
N TYR A 271 -13.61 -9.88 17.11
CA TYR A 271 -12.89 -10.74 18.04
C TYR A 271 -13.37 -12.17 17.92
N ILE A 272 -12.44 -13.11 17.74
CA ILE A 272 -12.73 -14.54 17.75
C ILE A 272 -11.70 -15.23 18.65
N ASN A 273 -12.19 -16.02 19.60
CA ASN A 273 -11.37 -16.86 20.45
C ASN A 273 -11.91 -18.29 20.52
N ASN A 274 -11.04 -19.28 20.38
CA ASN A 274 -11.42 -20.68 20.59
C ASN A 274 -10.44 -21.42 21.52
N PRO A 275 -10.67 -21.35 22.84
CA PRO A 275 -9.73 -21.90 23.82
C PRO A 275 -9.68 -23.43 23.88
N ASN A 276 -10.50 -24.13 23.07
CA ASN A 276 -10.57 -25.59 22.99
C ASN A 276 -9.96 -26.17 21.69
N SER A 277 -9.34 -25.34 20.84
CA SER A 277 -8.88 -25.71 19.49
C SER A 277 -7.80 -26.79 19.42
N GLY A 278 -7.12 -27.09 20.54
CA GLY A 278 -6.06 -28.12 20.62
C GLY A 278 -6.49 -29.56 20.28
N THR A 279 -7.78 -29.82 20.00
CA THR A 279 -8.31 -31.14 19.63
C THR A 279 -9.29 -31.17 18.45
N THR A 280 -9.70 -30.03 17.89
CA THR A 280 -10.69 -29.93 16.79
C THR A 280 -10.36 -28.75 15.88
N TYR A 281 -10.37 -28.97 14.56
CA TYR A 281 -10.22 -27.92 13.55
C TYR A 281 -11.41 -26.93 13.60
N ASP A 282 -11.13 -25.63 13.63
CA ASP A 282 -12.18 -24.62 13.59
C ASP A 282 -12.84 -24.58 12.22
N ASN A 283 -12.07 -24.73 11.12
CA ASN A 283 -12.55 -24.64 9.73
C ASN A 283 -13.41 -23.39 9.47
N GLY A 284 -13.02 -22.25 10.07
CA GLY A 284 -13.73 -20.98 9.94
C GLY A 284 -13.37 -20.25 8.64
N THR A 285 -14.27 -19.41 8.14
CA THR A 285 -14.02 -18.52 7.00
C THR A 285 -14.33 -17.07 7.35
N ILE A 286 -13.41 -16.16 7.02
CA ILE A 286 -13.57 -14.71 7.17
C ILE A 286 -13.28 -14.08 5.81
N VAL A 287 -14.33 -13.66 5.10
CA VAL A 287 -14.23 -13.35 3.66
C VAL A 287 -14.96 -12.06 3.24
N ASN A 288 -14.35 -11.25 2.39
CA ASN A 288 -15.00 -10.07 1.79
C ASN A 288 -15.58 -9.08 2.82
N ASN A 289 -15.01 -8.93 4.00
CA ASN A 289 -15.51 -7.97 4.98
C ASN A 289 -14.87 -6.59 4.78
N PHE A 290 -15.66 -5.53 4.95
CA PHE A 290 -15.16 -4.16 5.17
C PHE A 290 -15.13 -3.86 6.66
N ILE A 291 -13.96 -3.55 7.19
CA ILE A 291 -13.76 -3.27 8.61
C ILE A 291 -13.02 -1.95 8.76
N GLN A 292 -13.75 -0.89 9.05
CA GLN A 292 -13.20 0.36 9.56
C GLN A 292 -13.16 0.30 11.09
N ALA A 293 -11.96 0.29 11.66
CA ALA A 293 -11.74 0.29 13.10
C ALA A 293 -10.74 1.37 13.54
N SER A 294 -10.61 1.57 14.85
CA SER A 294 -9.68 2.54 15.44
C SER A 294 -8.55 1.90 16.23
N ASN A 295 -8.77 0.69 16.76
CA ASN A 295 -7.79 -0.03 17.58
C ASN A 295 -7.34 -1.35 16.98
N ILE A 296 -8.24 -2.34 16.89
CA ILE A 296 -7.95 -3.64 16.27
C ILE A 296 -9.04 -3.95 15.25
N GLY A 297 -8.65 -4.22 14.00
CA GLY A 297 -9.60 -4.62 12.96
C GLY A 297 -10.08 -6.05 13.16
N LEU A 298 -9.14 -6.98 13.22
CA LEU A 298 -9.39 -8.41 13.44
C LEU A 298 -8.46 -8.95 14.54
N SER A 299 -9.04 -9.56 15.56
CA SER A 299 -8.34 -10.21 16.68
C SER A 299 -8.67 -11.70 16.71
N LEU A 300 -7.65 -12.55 16.56
CA LEU A 300 -7.78 -14.00 16.41
C LEU A 300 -6.93 -14.72 17.46
N ASP A 301 -7.57 -15.30 18.45
CA ASP A 301 -6.88 -15.94 19.56
C ASP A 301 -7.16 -17.44 19.62
N GLU A 302 -6.09 -18.23 19.61
CA GLU A 302 -6.14 -19.69 19.78
C GLU A 302 -6.97 -20.42 18.71
N LEU A 303 -7.00 -19.93 17.47
CA LEU A 303 -7.71 -20.57 16.36
C LEU A 303 -6.83 -21.56 15.59
N VAL A 304 -7.44 -22.53 14.91
CA VAL A 304 -6.77 -23.53 14.06
C VAL A 304 -7.59 -23.83 12.80
N SER A 305 -6.96 -23.79 11.62
CA SER A 305 -7.58 -24.00 10.31
C SER A 305 -8.64 -22.95 9.96
N VAL A 306 -8.20 -21.70 9.76
CA VAL A 306 -9.08 -20.59 9.39
C VAL A 306 -8.62 -19.95 8.08
N ASP A 307 -9.56 -19.80 7.16
CA ASP A 307 -9.38 -19.14 5.88
C ASP A 307 -9.76 -17.66 5.98
N ILE A 308 -8.82 -16.78 5.66
CA ILE A 308 -8.97 -15.32 5.76
C ILE A 308 -8.67 -14.74 4.39
N PHE A 309 -9.70 -14.42 3.63
CA PHE A 309 -9.56 -14.02 2.22
C PHE A 309 -10.26 -12.73 1.88
N PHE A 310 -9.62 -11.89 1.06
CA PHE A 310 -10.29 -10.73 0.46
C PHE A 310 -10.95 -9.80 1.47
N ASN A 311 -10.44 -9.65 2.69
CA ASN A 311 -10.96 -8.65 3.62
C ASN A 311 -10.26 -7.31 3.39
N THR A 312 -11.00 -6.21 3.53
CA THR A 312 -10.42 -4.86 3.58
C THR A 312 -10.57 -4.33 4.99
N ILE A 313 -9.44 -4.15 5.66
CA ILE A 313 -9.37 -3.63 7.02
C ILE A 313 -8.62 -2.31 6.99
N ASN A 314 -9.28 -1.24 7.41
CA ASN A 314 -8.67 0.08 7.59
C ASN A 314 -8.68 0.45 9.08
N ILE A 315 -7.50 0.74 9.63
CA ILE A 315 -7.35 1.31 10.97
C ILE A 315 -7.04 2.79 10.85
N GLU A 316 -7.95 3.64 11.31
CA GLU A 316 -7.79 5.09 11.20
C GLU A 316 -8.33 5.81 12.45
N ASN A 317 -8.11 7.11 12.59
CA ASN A 317 -8.81 7.92 13.58
C ASN A 317 -9.56 9.09 12.95
N PHE A 318 -10.67 9.48 13.56
CA PHE A 318 -11.11 10.89 13.55
C PHE A 318 -10.18 11.69 14.49
N PRO A 319 -9.98 13.00 14.31
CA PRO A 319 -8.67 13.64 14.52
C PRO A 319 -8.07 13.46 15.93
N LEU A 320 -7.00 12.63 16.04
CA LEU A 320 -5.81 12.73 16.91
C LEU A 320 -5.18 11.35 17.29
N SER A 321 -3.95 11.17 16.80
CA SER A 321 -2.76 10.55 17.44
C SER A 321 -2.40 9.06 17.24
N THR A 322 -1.30 8.88 16.48
CA THR A 322 0.01 8.23 16.79
C THR A 322 0.09 6.95 17.64
N LYS A 323 -1.01 6.25 17.91
CA LYS A 323 -1.00 5.04 18.72
C LYS A 323 -0.21 3.92 18.04
N SER A 324 0.95 3.56 18.61
CA SER A 324 1.82 2.49 18.11
C SER A 324 1.34 1.07 18.43
N THR A 325 0.22 0.92 19.13
CA THR A 325 -0.30 -0.38 19.59
C THR A 325 -1.56 -0.83 18.84
N SER A 326 -2.00 -0.13 17.79
CA SER A 326 -3.12 -0.58 16.95
C SER A 326 -2.66 -1.63 15.93
N TYR A 327 -3.59 -2.49 15.49
CA TYR A 327 -3.33 -3.56 14.53
C TYR A 327 -4.47 -3.67 13.51
N ALA A 328 -4.18 -3.80 12.21
CA ALA A 328 -5.23 -4.21 11.28
C ALA A 328 -5.63 -5.67 11.55
N VAL A 329 -4.64 -6.54 11.74
CA VAL A 329 -4.84 -7.90 12.24
C VAL A 329 -3.88 -8.23 13.40
N TYR A 330 -4.42 -8.79 14.47
CA TYR A 330 -3.68 -9.32 15.61
C TYR A 330 -4.05 -10.79 15.77
N SER A 331 -3.08 -11.70 15.64
CA SER A 331 -3.32 -13.13 15.77
C SER A 331 -2.27 -13.85 16.60
N THR A 332 -2.77 -14.73 17.46
CA THR A 332 -2.01 -15.77 18.20
C THR A 332 -2.44 -17.18 17.79
N SER A 333 -2.97 -17.30 16.56
CA SER A 333 -3.56 -18.53 16.02
C SER A 333 -2.58 -19.28 15.10
N ALA A 334 -2.93 -20.52 14.76
CA ALA A 334 -2.11 -21.43 13.93
C ALA A 334 -2.91 -22.00 12.75
N ASP A 335 -2.22 -22.59 11.75
CA ASP A 335 -2.83 -23.16 10.53
C ASP A 335 -3.83 -22.20 9.86
N LEU A 336 -3.39 -20.96 9.62
CA LEU A 336 -4.17 -19.93 8.93
C LEU A 336 -3.83 -19.90 7.44
N ASP A 337 -4.83 -19.76 6.57
CA ASP A 337 -4.63 -19.42 5.15
C ASP A 337 -5.05 -17.96 4.92
N ILE A 338 -4.07 -17.08 4.71
CA ILE A 338 -4.24 -15.63 4.68
C ILE A 338 -3.80 -15.10 3.31
N LYS A 339 -4.78 -14.85 2.44
CA LYS A 339 -4.51 -14.40 1.06
C LYS A 339 -5.44 -13.28 0.62
N ASN A 340 -4.93 -12.40 -0.24
CA ASN A 340 -5.70 -11.33 -0.86
C ASN A 340 -6.38 -10.36 0.14
N ASN A 341 -5.83 -10.13 1.33
CA ASN A 341 -6.39 -9.15 2.27
C ASN A 341 -5.67 -7.79 2.16
N ILE A 342 -6.40 -6.71 2.44
CA ILE A 342 -5.82 -5.40 2.73
C ILE A 342 -5.79 -5.23 4.25
N PHE A 343 -4.58 -5.18 4.81
CA PHE A 343 -4.30 -4.87 6.21
C PHE A 343 -3.70 -3.46 6.30
N HIS A 344 -4.57 -2.46 6.28
CA HIS A 344 -4.19 -1.06 6.21
C HIS A 344 -4.28 -0.40 7.59
N ASN A 345 -3.17 0.14 8.10
CA ASN A 345 -3.15 0.89 9.35
C ASN A 345 -2.68 2.32 9.09
N ASN A 346 -3.61 3.25 8.89
CA ASN A 346 -3.30 4.65 8.63
C ASN A 346 -2.79 5.41 9.89
N ARG A 347 -2.59 4.72 11.02
CA ARG A 347 -1.94 5.24 12.23
C ARG A 347 -0.46 4.80 12.30
N ASN A 348 0.19 5.04 13.44
CA ASN A 348 1.57 4.61 13.68
C ASN A 348 1.68 3.17 14.24
N GLY A 349 0.58 2.41 14.22
CA GLY A 349 0.52 1.03 14.70
C GLY A 349 1.13 0.06 13.70
N LYS A 350 0.68 -1.20 13.73
CA LYS A 350 1.17 -2.26 12.85
C LYS A 350 0.07 -2.71 11.89
N SER A 351 0.46 -3.12 10.70
CA SER A 351 -0.46 -3.77 9.75
C SER A 351 -0.88 -5.14 10.30
N PHE A 352 0.09 -5.94 10.76
CA PHE A 352 -0.17 -7.30 11.22
C PHE A 352 0.61 -7.67 12.48
N ARG A 353 0.10 -8.67 13.20
CA ARG A 353 0.84 -9.54 14.11
C ARG A 353 0.41 -10.98 13.85
N PHE A 354 1.36 -11.86 13.53
CA PHE A 354 1.12 -13.29 13.36
C PHE A 354 2.06 -14.11 14.23
N GLN A 355 1.64 -15.33 14.60
CA GLN A 355 2.51 -16.30 15.26
C GLN A 355 3.37 -17.06 14.23
N ASN A 356 4.54 -17.52 14.64
CA ASN A 356 5.37 -18.43 13.87
C ASN A 356 4.80 -19.85 13.96
N ASP A 357 3.89 -20.16 13.04
CA ASP A 357 3.40 -21.50 12.79
C ASP A 357 3.74 -21.90 11.35
N PRO A 358 4.43 -23.05 11.13
CA PRO A 358 4.85 -23.48 9.79
C PRO A 358 3.69 -23.97 8.90
N SER A 359 2.49 -24.14 9.45
CA SER A 359 1.28 -24.52 8.71
C SER A 359 0.56 -23.29 8.14
N ASN A 360 0.88 -22.09 8.63
CA ASN A 360 0.35 -20.85 8.07
C ASN A 360 0.73 -20.72 6.59
N GLN A 361 -0.16 -20.15 5.81
CA GLN A 361 0.05 -19.80 4.41
C GLN A 361 -0.33 -18.33 4.23
N ASN A 362 0.68 -17.46 4.19
CA ASN A 362 0.47 -16.04 4.00
C ASN A 362 1.06 -15.62 2.65
N ASP A 363 0.23 -15.08 1.76
CA ASP A 363 0.72 -14.51 0.50
C ASP A 363 -0.31 -13.59 -0.16
N TYR A 364 0.11 -12.75 -1.12
CA TYR A 364 -0.77 -11.82 -1.85
C TYR A 364 -1.59 -10.89 -0.95
N ASN A 365 -1.04 -10.40 0.16
CA ASN A 365 -1.70 -9.41 1.03
C ASN A 365 -1.13 -8.01 0.77
N VAL A 366 -1.94 -6.97 1.00
CA VAL A 366 -1.47 -5.58 1.07
C VAL A 366 -1.26 -5.21 2.52
N LEU A 367 -0.04 -4.79 2.86
CA LEU A 367 0.38 -4.44 4.21
C LEU A 367 0.77 -2.96 4.25
N PHE A 368 0.15 -2.18 5.13
CA PHE A 368 0.48 -0.76 5.23
C PHE A 368 0.45 -0.24 6.67
N THR A 369 1.39 0.64 6.98
CA THR A 369 1.36 1.46 8.18
C THR A 369 2.10 2.79 7.98
N ASN A 370 1.65 3.85 8.67
CA ASN A 370 2.43 5.09 8.84
C ASN A 370 3.50 4.97 9.95
N GLY A 371 3.50 3.87 10.70
CA GLY A 371 4.50 3.55 11.72
C GLY A 371 5.84 3.09 11.12
N ILE A 372 6.89 3.10 11.94
CA ILE A 372 8.22 2.60 11.56
C ILE A 372 8.30 1.07 11.46
N THR A 373 7.32 0.36 12.02
CA THR A 373 7.28 -1.11 12.09
C THR A 373 6.05 -1.58 11.34
N LEU A 374 6.27 -2.18 10.16
CA LEU A 374 5.21 -2.74 9.30
C LEU A 374 4.33 -3.74 10.05
N GLY A 375 4.95 -4.63 10.82
CA GLY A 375 4.24 -5.66 11.57
C GLY A 375 5.13 -6.38 12.57
N GLU A 376 4.63 -7.50 13.08
CA GLU A 376 5.37 -8.36 13.99
C GLU A 376 5.14 -9.82 13.64
N TYR A 377 6.22 -10.58 13.52
CA TYR A 377 6.17 -12.03 13.35
C TYR A 377 6.67 -12.70 14.64
N SER A 378 5.76 -13.37 15.34
CA SER A 378 5.87 -13.77 16.75
C SER A 378 6.18 -12.61 17.70
N THR A 379 7.47 -12.36 17.94
CA THR A 379 7.98 -11.27 18.78
C THR A 379 9.00 -10.41 18.04
N THR A 380 9.32 -10.75 16.79
CA THR A 380 10.30 -10.07 15.94
C THR A 380 9.62 -8.90 15.22
N PRO A 381 10.07 -7.65 15.44
CA PRO A 381 9.57 -6.50 14.68
C PRO A 381 9.98 -6.60 13.21
N ILE A 382 9.04 -6.32 12.32
CA ILE A 382 9.24 -6.32 10.86
C ILE A 382 9.14 -4.88 10.37
N THR A 383 10.17 -4.35 9.69
CA THR A 383 10.18 -2.96 9.19
C THR A 383 9.94 -2.86 7.69
N SER A 384 10.18 -3.94 6.95
CA SER A 384 9.97 -4.02 5.50
C SER A 384 9.46 -5.40 5.06
N LEU A 385 8.99 -5.51 3.81
CA LEU A 385 8.69 -6.82 3.22
C LEU A 385 9.92 -7.73 3.13
N SER A 386 11.11 -7.18 2.88
CA SER A 386 12.35 -7.96 2.84
C SER A 386 12.66 -8.62 4.19
N ASP A 387 12.37 -7.90 5.29
CA ASP A 387 12.49 -8.47 6.64
C ASP A 387 11.47 -9.59 6.84
N LEU A 388 10.23 -9.38 6.38
CA LEU A 388 9.16 -10.37 6.48
C LEU A 388 9.53 -11.65 5.72
N HIS A 389 9.99 -11.54 4.48
CA HIS A 389 10.41 -12.69 3.66
C HIS A 389 11.52 -13.48 4.35
N SER A 390 12.48 -12.78 4.95
CA SER A 390 13.62 -13.39 5.65
C SER A 390 13.18 -14.12 6.93
N GLU A 391 12.24 -13.55 7.67
CA GLU A 391 11.78 -14.08 8.97
C GLU A 391 10.71 -15.18 8.83
N SER A 392 9.74 -15.00 7.92
CA SER A 392 8.59 -15.92 7.76
C SER A 392 8.79 -16.97 6.67
N GLY A 393 9.59 -16.68 5.63
CA GLY A 393 9.67 -17.50 4.42
C GLY A 393 8.38 -17.50 3.58
N MET A 394 7.49 -16.52 3.79
CA MET A 394 6.18 -16.35 3.15
C MET A 394 6.02 -14.92 2.58
N ASP A 395 4.82 -14.55 2.10
CA ASP A 395 4.48 -13.19 1.65
C ASP A 395 5.30 -12.66 0.45
N PHE A 396 5.87 -13.54 -0.38
CA PHE A 396 6.70 -13.15 -1.53
C PHE A 396 5.93 -12.38 -2.61
N ASN A 397 4.61 -12.58 -2.72
CA ASN A 397 3.73 -11.82 -3.63
C ASN A 397 2.92 -10.74 -2.91
N SER A 398 3.10 -10.58 -1.60
CA SER A 398 2.48 -9.49 -0.84
C SER A 398 3.13 -8.14 -1.18
N LYS A 399 2.38 -7.08 -0.96
CA LYS A 399 2.71 -5.71 -1.37
C LYS A 399 2.66 -4.77 -0.17
N GLN A 400 3.62 -3.86 -0.08
CA GLN A 400 3.59 -2.76 0.88
C GLN A 400 3.09 -1.52 0.16
N ALA A 401 1.78 -1.31 0.20
CA ALA A 401 1.09 -0.31 -0.62
C ALA A 401 0.11 0.49 0.23
N GLU A 402 0.11 1.81 0.05
CA GLU A 402 -0.93 2.66 0.61
C GLU A 402 -2.21 2.56 -0.20
N ILE A 403 -3.35 2.59 0.48
CA ILE A 403 -4.68 2.55 -0.13
C ILE A 403 -5.46 3.79 0.30
N LEU A 404 -6.03 4.49 -0.67
CA LEU A 404 -7.03 5.52 -0.45
C LEU A 404 -8.42 4.90 -0.64
N PHE A 405 -9.31 5.22 0.30
CA PHE A 405 -10.70 4.79 0.29
C PHE A 405 -11.62 5.98 0.04
N ASN A 406 -12.86 5.72 -0.42
CA ASN A 406 -13.85 6.78 -0.65
C ASN A 406 -14.20 7.56 0.63
N SER A 407 -14.33 6.88 1.77
CA SER A 407 -14.44 7.49 3.10
C SER A 407 -14.25 6.44 4.20
N LEU A 408 -14.19 6.88 5.47
CA LEU A 408 -14.13 5.96 6.61
C LEU A 408 -15.34 5.02 6.71
N SER A 409 -16.52 5.45 6.25
CA SER A 409 -17.71 4.60 6.19
C SER A 409 -17.85 3.83 4.88
N ASN A 410 -16.94 4.04 3.93
CA ASN A 410 -16.98 3.47 2.59
C ASN A 410 -15.59 3.06 2.10
N LEU A 411 -15.20 1.81 2.40
CA LEU A 411 -13.89 1.25 2.08
C LEU A 411 -13.73 0.72 0.64
N HIS A 412 -14.56 1.19 -0.30
CA HIS A 412 -14.25 0.97 -1.72
C HIS A 412 -13.00 1.76 -2.10
N LEU A 413 -12.23 1.21 -3.03
CA LEU A 413 -10.97 1.78 -3.49
C LEU A 413 -11.20 3.11 -4.21
N SER A 414 -10.39 4.11 -3.86
CA SER A 414 -10.34 5.40 -4.56
C SER A 414 -8.93 5.75 -5.06
N GLY A 415 -7.89 5.08 -4.56
CA GLY A 415 -6.52 5.19 -5.06
C GLY A 415 -5.60 4.13 -4.44
N ILE A 416 -4.51 3.77 -5.11
CA ILE A 416 -3.51 2.80 -4.62
C ILE A 416 -2.11 3.31 -4.94
N SER A 417 -1.12 3.15 -4.06
CA SER A 417 0.24 3.66 -4.34
C SER A 417 1.04 2.79 -5.33
N GLN A 418 0.53 1.61 -5.66
CA GLN A 418 1.06 0.63 -6.61
C GLN A 418 -0.01 -0.41 -6.90
N THR A 419 0.14 -1.20 -7.96
CA THR A 419 -0.81 -2.27 -8.31
C THR A 419 -0.86 -3.36 -7.23
N ILE A 420 -2.07 -3.86 -7.00
CA ILE A 420 -2.39 -4.80 -5.91
C ILE A 420 -3.15 -6.03 -6.45
N TYR A 421 -2.66 -6.62 -7.53
CA TYR A 421 -3.23 -7.86 -8.07
C TYR A 421 -2.97 -9.04 -7.15
N GLY A 422 -4.03 -9.79 -6.85
CA GLY A 422 -4.03 -10.97 -6.00
C GLY A 422 -3.99 -12.27 -6.78
N THR A 423 -4.28 -13.37 -6.08
CA THR A 423 -4.37 -14.71 -6.64
C THR A 423 -5.82 -15.21 -6.72
N GLN A 424 -6.16 -16.03 -7.71
CA GLN A 424 -7.52 -16.54 -7.86
C GLN A 424 -7.87 -17.53 -6.74
N ILE A 425 -8.96 -17.29 -6.02
CA ILE A 425 -9.57 -18.25 -5.10
C ILE A 425 -10.89 -18.72 -5.73
N THR A 426 -10.87 -19.92 -6.31
CA THR A 426 -11.95 -20.42 -7.18
C THR A 426 -13.34 -20.47 -6.54
N SER A 427 -13.41 -20.61 -5.21
CA SER A 427 -14.66 -20.63 -4.45
C SER A 427 -15.27 -19.24 -4.21
N ILE A 428 -14.51 -18.16 -4.42
CA ILE A 428 -14.93 -16.77 -4.18
C ILE A 428 -15.00 -16.05 -5.53
N THR A 429 -16.19 -16.04 -6.15
CA THR A 429 -16.37 -15.52 -7.52
C THR A 429 -16.82 -14.07 -7.57
N THR A 430 -17.26 -13.51 -6.44
CA THR A 430 -17.69 -12.11 -6.36
C THR A 430 -17.07 -11.40 -5.18
N ASP A 431 -17.00 -10.08 -5.25
CA ASP A 431 -16.60 -9.19 -4.16
C ASP A 431 -17.72 -8.95 -3.13
N ILE A 432 -17.59 -7.92 -2.30
CA ILE A 432 -18.56 -7.58 -1.25
C ILE A 432 -19.90 -7.06 -1.81
N ASP A 433 -19.89 -6.33 -2.92
CA ASP A 433 -21.10 -5.77 -3.55
C ASP A 433 -21.73 -6.70 -4.60
N GLY A 434 -21.05 -7.80 -4.91
CA GLY A 434 -21.54 -8.85 -5.81
C GLY A 434 -21.01 -8.74 -7.23
N GLU A 435 -20.04 -7.87 -7.50
CA GLU A 435 -19.35 -7.80 -8.78
C GLU A 435 -18.45 -9.03 -8.96
N SER A 436 -18.29 -9.48 -10.22
CA SER A 436 -17.40 -10.61 -10.51
C SER A 436 -15.95 -10.20 -10.29
N ARG A 437 -15.19 -11.09 -9.63
CA ARG A 437 -13.74 -10.91 -9.44
C ARG A 437 -13.00 -10.83 -10.78
N ASN A 438 -12.03 -9.92 -10.88
CA ASN A 438 -11.15 -9.82 -12.05
C ASN A 438 -10.21 -11.05 -12.14
N ASN A 439 -9.49 -11.18 -13.25
CA ASN A 439 -8.45 -12.20 -13.43
C ASN A 439 -7.15 -11.56 -13.95
N PRO A 440 -6.14 -11.34 -13.10
CA PRO A 440 -6.13 -11.61 -11.65
C PRO A 440 -7.10 -10.70 -10.86
N PRO A 441 -7.60 -11.14 -9.70
CA PRO A 441 -8.48 -10.31 -8.86
C PRO A 441 -7.70 -9.18 -8.19
N ILE A 442 -8.39 -8.13 -7.76
CA ILE A 442 -7.81 -7.10 -6.89
C ILE A 442 -7.81 -7.59 -5.43
N ILE A 443 -6.70 -7.35 -4.73
CA ILE A 443 -6.55 -7.65 -3.30
C ILE A 443 -7.57 -6.81 -2.50
N GLY A 444 -8.26 -7.44 -1.54
CA GLY A 444 -9.29 -6.81 -0.70
C GLY A 444 -10.73 -7.20 -1.06
N ALA A 445 -11.68 -6.63 -0.31
CA ALA A 445 -13.10 -6.96 -0.39
C ALA A 445 -13.83 -6.31 -1.57
N ASP A 446 -13.20 -5.33 -2.22
CA ASP A 446 -13.71 -4.57 -3.35
C ASP A 446 -13.07 -5.05 -4.66
N GLU A 447 -13.82 -5.00 -5.76
CA GLU A 447 -13.26 -5.14 -7.11
C GLU A 447 -13.39 -3.82 -7.86
N TYR A 448 -12.28 -3.32 -8.42
CA TYR A 448 -12.25 -2.09 -9.19
C TYR A 448 -12.02 -2.37 -10.68
N LYS A 449 -12.69 -1.60 -11.54
CA LYS A 449 -12.45 -1.62 -12.99
C LYS A 449 -11.70 -0.34 -13.36
N PRO A 450 -10.40 -0.42 -13.68
CA PRO A 450 -9.60 0.73 -14.07
C PRO A 450 -10.23 1.51 -15.22
N ASN A 451 -10.25 2.83 -15.09
CA ASN A 451 -10.63 3.77 -16.14
C ASN A 451 -9.42 4.65 -16.47
N PRO A 452 -8.61 4.28 -17.48
CA PRO A 452 -7.34 4.94 -17.77
C PRO A 452 -7.44 6.45 -17.91
N ILE A 453 -6.43 7.13 -17.38
CA ILE A 453 -6.31 8.57 -17.45
C ILE A 453 -5.86 8.94 -18.87
N THR A 454 -6.69 9.74 -19.54
CA THR A 454 -6.56 10.06 -20.97
C THR A 454 -6.28 11.56 -21.22
N ASN A 455 -6.44 12.39 -20.20
CA ASN A 455 -6.26 13.85 -20.28
C ASN A 455 -5.34 14.32 -19.15
N ASP A 456 -4.72 15.47 -19.37
CA ASP A 456 -3.91 16.16 -18.35
C ASP A 456 -4.72 16.44 -17.07
N LYS A 457 -4.00 16.52 -15.95
CA LYS A 457 -4.56 16.73 -14.62
C LYS A 457 -3.88 17.88 -13.90
N LEU A 458 -4.59 18.51 -12.98
CA LEU A 458 -4.09 19.59 -12.13
C LEU A 458 -4.02 19.14 -10.67
N ILE A 459 -2.91 19.44 -9.99
CA ILE A 459 -2.65 19.11 -8.59
C ILE A 459 -2.54 20.41 -7.78
N GLY A 460 -3.20 20.43 -6.62
CA GLY A 460 -3.20 21.51 -5.64
C GLY A 460 -4.60 21.78 -5.11
N ALA A 461 -4.77 22.69 -4.14
CA ALA A 461 -6.03 22.91 -3.42
C ALA A 461 -7.27 23.25 -4.29
N SER A 462 -7.08 23.59 -5.57
CA SER A 462 -8.14 23.82 -6.55
C SER A 462 -7.98 22.99 -7.83
N GLY A 463 -7.17 21.94 -7.79
CA GLY A 463 -6.92 21.03 -8.91
C GLY A 463 -7.92 19.88 -8.97
N ASP A 464 -7.68 18.95 -9.90
CA ASP A 464 -8.34 17.64 -9.95
C ASP A 464 -8.00 16.79 -8.72
N TYR A 465 -6.80 16.98 -8.16
CA TYR A 465 -6.33 16.36 -6.92
C TYR A 465 -5.85 17.42 -5.94
N ASN A 466 -6.15 17.27 -4.64
CA ASN A 466 -5.71 18.24 -3.63
C ASN A 466 -4.22 18.11 -3.31
N THR A 467 -3.68 16.89 -3.43
CA THR A 467 -2.30 16.54 -3.07
C THR A 467 -1.63 15.71 -4.15
N ILE A 468 -0.29 15.72 -4.14
CA ILE A 468 0.51 14.88 -5.06
C ILE A 468 0.25 13.40 -4.77
N LYS A 469 0.19 13.03 -3.50
CA LYS A 469 -0.19 11.69 -3.05
C LYS A 469 -1.51 11.18 -3.64
N GLU A 470 -2.59 11.96 -3.59
CA GLU A 470 -3.88 11.60 -4.20
C GLU A 470 -3.72 11.35 -5.71
N ALA A 471 -3.00 12.23 -6.40
CA ALA A 471 -2.75 12.10 -7.83
C ALA A 471 -1.96 10.83 -8.18
N MET A 472 -0.90 10.53 -7.41
CA MET A 472 -0.09 9.32 -7.63
C MET A 472 -0.90 8.05 -7.33
N CYS A 473 -1.76 8.08 -6.31
CA CYS A 473 -2.62 6.95 -6.00
C CYS A 473 -3.66 6.68 -7.10
N ASP A 474 -4.25 7.73 -7.68
CA ASP A 474 -5.15 7.59 -8.82
C ASP A 474 -4.43 7.10 -10.08
N LEU A 475 -3.20 7.59 -10.31
CA LEU A 475 -2.35 7.18 -11.43
C LEU A 475 -2.08 5.66 -11.46
N TYR A 476 -1.82 5.03 -10.31
CA TYR A 476 -1.62 3.58 -10.24
C TYR A 476 -2.93 2.79 -10.21
N LEU A 477 -4.01 3.36 -9.67
CA LEU A 477 -5.33 2.71 -9.69
C LEU A 477 -5.89 2.62 -11.11
N ASN A 478 -5.75 3.71 -11.87
CA ASN A 478 -6.37 3.84 -13.19
C ASN A 478 -5.40 3.61 -14.36
N GLY A 479 -4.11 3.88 -14.18
CA GLY A 479 -3.14 3.84 -15.27
C GLY A 479 -3.38 4.95 -16.32
N ILE A 480 -2.68 4.85 -17.44
CA ILE A 480 -2.76 5.77 -18.57
C ILE A 480 -2.95 5.01 -19.88
N ASP A 481 -3.67 5.58 -20.85
CA ASP A 481 -3.78 5.00 -22.21
C ASP A 481 -3.24 5.92 -23.31
N ASN A 482 -2.82 7.14 -22.94
CA ASN A 482 -2.25 8.18 -23.77
C ASN A 482 -1.12 8.88 -23.00
N ALA A 483 -0.32 9.70 -23.68
CA ALA A 483 0.58 10.60 -22.99
C ALA A 483 -0.23 11.63 -22.18
N VAL A 484 0.10 11.79 -20.90
CA VAL A 484 -0.59 12.70 -19.98
C VAL A 484 0.40 13.48 -19.13
N THR A 485 0.03 14.72 -18.83
CA THR A 485 0.78 15.60 -17.93
C THR A 485 -0.02 15.89 -16.67
N PHE A 486 0.59 15.67 -15.52
CA PHE A 486 0.10 16.15 -14.24
C PHE A 486 0.79 17.47 -13.93
N TYR A 487 0.03 18.55 -13.96
CA TYR A 487 0.45 19.90 -13.66
C TYR A 487 0.30 20.17 -12.17
N ILE A 488 1.32 20.75 -11.54
CA ILE A 488 1.29 21.17 -10.14
C ILE A 488 1.12 22.69 -10.07
N LEU A 489 0.11 23.15 -9.35
CA LEU A 489 -0.12 24.57 -9.08
C LEU A 489 1.02 25.15 -8.23
N ASP A 490 1.31 26.43 -8.43
CA ASP A 490 2.30 27.17 -7.65
C ASP A 490 2.06 27.01 -6.13
N GLY A 491 3.11 26.64 -5.40
CA GLY A 491 3.01 26.31 -3.98
C GLY A 491 4.22 25.57 -3.41
N SER A 492 4.15 25.27 -2.12
CA SER A 492 5.11 24.44 -1.40
C SER A 492 4.41 23.17 -0.90
N TYR A 493 5.01 22.03 -1.17
CA TYR A 493 4.44 20.70 -0.94
C TYR A 493 5.42 19.87 -0.12
N ILE A 494 5.01 19.43 1.07
CA ILE A 494 5.80 18.50 1.87
C ILE A 494 5.36 17.08 1.52
N ASP A 495 6.11 16.41 0.65
CA ASP A 495 5.71 15.10 0.13
C ASP A 495 6.93 14.31 -0.40
N GLN A 496 6.74 13.00 -0.56
CA GLN A 496 7.66 12.14 -1.30
C GLN A 496 6.94 11.59 -2.53
N ILE A 497 7.61 11.58 -3.68
CA ILE A 497 7.10 10.95 -4.89
C ILE A 497 7.83 9.63 -5.05
N ASN A 498 7.10 8.52 -4.98
CA ASN A 498 7.66 7.19 -5.13
C ASN A 498 7.00 6.48 -6.31
N PHE A 499 7.76 6.26 -7.38
CA PHE A 499 7.36 5.34 -8.43
C PHE A 499 7.92 3.96 -8.09
N SER A 500 7.14 3.15 -7.38
CA SER A 500 7.62 1.85 -6.88
C SER A 500 7.62 0.74 -7.93
N GLU A 501 6.91 0.96 -9.05
CA GLU A 501 6.86 0.09 -10.22
C GLU A 501 6.43 0.89 -11.46
N ASN A 502 6.36 0.24 -12.63
CA ASN A 502 5.95 0.91 -13.85
C ASN A 502 4.47 1.33 -13.81
N ILE A 503 4.18 2.55 -14.27
CA ILE A 503 2.81 3.07 -14.36
C ILE A 503 1.99 2.19 -15.33
N PRO A 504 0.82 1.65 -14.93
CA PRO A 504 0.01 0.83 -15.81
C PRO A 504 -0.33 1.54 -17.12
N GLY A 505 0.00 0.89 -18.25
CA GLY A 505 -0.24 1.43 -19.59
C GLY A 505 0.82 2.42 -20.10
N SER A 506 1.87 2.72 -19.33
CA SER A 506 2.99 3.54 -19.82
C SER A 506 3.76 2.84 -20.94
N SER A 507 4.21 3.63 -21.91
CA SER A 507 4.97 3.15 -23.07
C SER A 507 5.66 4.31 -23.80
N ALA A 508 6.39 4.00 -24.86
CA ALA A 508 6.98 5.03 -25.73
C ALA A 508 5.94 5.97 -26.38
N SER A 509 4.66 5.58 -26.45
CA SER A 509 3.55 6.44 -26.91
C SER A 509 2.75 7.05 -25.76
N ASN A 510 2.79 6.43 -24.57
CA ASN A 510 2.04 6.83 -23.38
C ASN A 510 3.04 7.23 -22.30
N ILE A 511 3.58 8.43 -22.43
CA ILE A 511 4.58 8.96 -21.51
C ILE A 511 3.85 9.74 -20.40
N PHE A 512 4.21 9.46 -19.14
CA PHE A 512 3.74 10.24 -18.00
C PHE A 512 4.68 11.43 -17.76
N THR A 513 4.12 12.63 -17.58
CA THR A 513 4.88 13.83 -17.23
C THR A 513 4.37 14.45 -15.93
N LEU A 514 5.25 14.74 -14.98
CA LEU A 514 4.97 15.58 -13.81
C LEU A 514 5.66 16.93 -13.98
N GLN A 515 4.91 18.03 -13.89
CA GLN A 515 5.43 19.35 -14.24
C GLN A 515 4.74 20.49 -13.46
N SER A 516 5.42 21.63 -13.24
CA SER A 516 4.74 22.86 -12.80
C SER A 516 3.79 23.43 -13.86
N GLU A 517 2.61 23.89 -13.43
CA GLU A 517 1.62 24.54 -14.29
C GLU A 517 2.19 25.82 -14.94
N SER A 518 2.93 26.61 -14.16
CA SER A 518 3.55 27.86 -14.60
C SER A 518 4.77 27.71 -15.52
N ASN A 519 5.25 26.48 -15.76
CA ASN A 519 6.51 26.18 -16.46
C ASN A 519 7.74 26.84 -15.79
N ASN A 520 7.65 27.20 -14.51
CA ASN A 520 8.74 27.83 -13.76
C ASN A 520 9.08 26.99 -12.53
N PRO A 521 10.29 26.38 -12.46
CA PRO A 521 10.68 25.55 -11.32
C PRO A 521 10.60 26.27 -9.98
N LYS A 522 10.81 27.59 -9.95
CA LYS A 522 10.82 28.37 -8.70
C LYS A 522 9.44 28.54 -8.06
N ASN A 523 8.37 28.24 -8.78
CA ASN A 523 7.02 28.44 -8.28
C ASN A 523 6.44 27.18 -7.62
N VAL A 524 7.02 26.00 -7.86
CA VAL A 524 6.60 24.75 -7.24
C VAL A 524 7.79 24.13 -6.52
N GLU A 525 7.76 24.16 -5.19
CA GLU A 525 8.74 23.49 -4.35
C GLU A 525 8.13 22.24 -3.70
N ILE A 526 8.77 21.09 -3.91
CA ILE A 526 8.44 19.85 -3.22
C ILE A 526 9.62 19.51 -2.31
N ASN A 527 9.37 19.43 -1.00
CA ASN A 527 10.41 19.21 -0.02
C ASN A 527 10.10 18.07 0.94
N TYR A 528 11.14 17.40 1.42
CA TYR A 528 11.01 16.35 2.42
C TYR A 528 12.18 16.35 3.40
N THR A 529 11.88 16.27 4.70
CA THR A 529 12.88 16.13 5.77
C THR A 529 12.92 14.67 6.23
N ALA A 530 13.87 13.90 5.69
CA ALA A 530 14.04 12.50 6.06
C ALA A 530 14.43 12.32 7.53
N SER A 531 13.95 11.24 8.14
CA SER A 531 14.27 10.83 9.51
C SER A 531 14.91 9.45 9.63
N ASP A 532 14.92 8.68 8.53
CA ASP A 532 15.51 7.34 8.46
C ASP A 532 15.94 7.00 7.02
N SER A 533 16.61 5.85 6.86
CA SER A 533 17.17 5.39 5.60
C SER A 533 16.14 4.85 4.60
N LEU A 534 14.92 4.53 5.02
CA LEU A 534 13.86 4.01 4.14
C LEU A 534 13.14 5.15 3.42
N ARG A 535 13.03 6.31 4.07
CA ARG A 535 12.38 7.52 3.55
C ARG A 535 13.41 8.64 3.33
N ASN A 536 14.51 8.34 2.64
CA ASN A 536 15.66 9.25 2.49
C ASN A 536 15.70 10.04 1.16
N PHE A 537 14.55 10.21 0.50
CA PHE A 537 14.44 10.76 -0.85
C PHE A 537 13.31 11.78 -0.98
N VAL A 538 13.36 12.66 -1.98
CA VAL A 538 12.20 13.45 -2.42
C VAL A 538 11.49 12.73 -3.56
N ILE A 539 12.24 12.29 -4.59
CA ILE A 539 11.73 11.45 -5.67
C ILE A 539 12.51 10.14 -5.72
N LYS A 540 11.79 9.03 -5.66
CA LYS A 540 12.31 7.68 -5.95
C LYS A 540 11.66 7.12 -7.19
N ILE A 541 12.46 6.55 -8.08
CA ILE A 541 11.99 5.79 -9.24
C ILE A 541 12.62 4.41 -9.15
N ASN A 542 11.78 3.38 -9.10
CA ASN A 542 12.17 1.99 -8.96
C ASN A 542 11.49 1.17 -10.06
N GLU A 543 12.29 0.64 -11.00
CA GLU A 543 11.82 -0.19 -12.13
C GLU A 543 10.81 0.49 -13.09
N ALA A 544 10.53 1.79 -12.90
CA ALA A 544 9.56 2.52 -13.69
C ALA A 544 10.20 3.15 -14.94
N GLN A 545 9.37 3.33 -15.97
CA GLN A 545 9.82 3.73 -17.30
C GLN A 545 8.88 4.76 -17.92
N TYR A 546 9.38 5.50 -18.92
CA TYR A 546 8.60 6.49 -19.68
C TYR A 546 8.03 7.62 -18.80
N ILE A 547 8.88 8.17 -17.93
CA ILE A 547 8.55 9.24 -16.99
C ILE A 547 9.36 10.50 -17.33
N LYS A 548 8.69 11.65 -17.32
CA LYS A 548 9.32 12.97 -17.39
C LYS A 548 9.04 13.78 -16.13
N ILE A 549 10.08 14.37 -15.55
CA ILE A 549 9.98 15.30 -14.42
C ILE A 549 10.49 16.66 -14.89
N LYS A 550 9.64 17.70 -14.84
CA LYS A 550 9.93 18.97 -15.51
C LYS A 550 9.62 20.20 -14.68
N ASN A 551 10.50 21.19 -14.72
CA ASN A 551 10.25 22.52 -14.18
C ASN A 551 9.74 22.51 -12.72
N LEU A 552 10.37 21.72 -11.84
CA LEU A 552 10.08 21.66 -10.40
C LEU A 552 11.31 22.04 -9.57
N THR A 553 11.11 22.62 -8.38
CA THR A 553 12.13 22.68 -7.34
C THR A 553 11.93 21.50 -6.38
N LEU A 554 12.99 20.73 -6.14
CA LEU A 554 12.98 19.53 -5.31
C LEU A 554 14.06 19.66 -4.23
N THR A 555 13.66 19.65 -2.97
CA THR A 555 14.55 19.99 -1.85
C THR A 555 14.59 18.88 -0.78
N ALA A 556 15.76 18.33 -0.50
CA ALA A 556 15.98 17.40 0.60
C ALA A 556 16.50 18.14 1.84
N ASP A 557 15.62 18.40 2.82
CA ASP A 557 15.88 19.27 3.98
C ASP A 557 16.53 18.54 5.18
N GLY A 558 16.78 17.23 5.05
CA GLY A 558 17.43 16.42 6.10
C GLY A 558 18.93 16.70 6.21
N THR A 559 19.49 16.61 7.42
CA THR A 559 20.96 16.70 7.65
C THR A 559 21.69 15.38 7.33
N SER A 560 20.96 14.27 7.34
CA SER A 560 21.37 12.92 6.95
C SER A 560 20.21 12.34 6.14
N PHE A 561 20.45 11.30 5.32
CA PHE A 561 19.38 10.68 4.53
C PHE A 561 18.68 11.65 3.55
N ALA A 562 19.46 12.46 2.82
CA ALA A 562 18.97 13.61 2.06
C ALA A 562 19.22 13.46 0.55
N LYS A 563 18.78 12.35 -0.05
CA LYS A 563 18.76 12.23 -1.52
C LYS A 563 17.65 13.08 -2.09
N VAL A 564 17.88 13.76 -3.22
CA VAL A 564 16.79 14.46 -3.92
C VAL A 564 16.12 13.50 -4.89
N VAL A 565 16.90 12.93 -5.81
CA VAL A 565 16.46 11.91 -6.77
C VAL A 565 17.23 10.60 -6.54
N TRP A 566 16.48 9.53 -6.39
CA TRP A 566 17.01 8.18 -6.23
C TRP A 566 16.42 7.23 -7.27
N LEU A 567 17.26 6.75 -8.18
CA LEU A 567 16.92 5.72 -9.16
C LEU A 567 17.45 4.37 -8.67
N GLU A 568 16.60 3.36 -8.64
CA GLU A 568 16.96 1.99 -8.29
C GLU A 568 16.47 0.97 -9.31
N ASN A 569 17.14 -0.17 -9.33
CA ASN A 569 16.88 -1.28 -10.24
C ASN A 569 16.86 -0.80 -11.70
N ASP A 570 15.98 -1.37 -12.53
CA ASP A 570 16.02 -1.24 -13.98
C ASP A 570 15.09 -0.12 -14.49
N CYS A 571 15.55 1.13 -14.33
CA CYS A 571 14.85 2.34 -14.78
C CYS A 571 15.28 2.79 -16.18
N ASN A 572 14.36 3.03 -17.11
CA ASN A 572 14.73 3.51 -18.46
C ASN A 572 13.74 4.49 -19.09
N ASN A 573 14.19 5.18 -20.14
CA ASN A 573 13.41 6.19 -20.86
C ASN A 573 12.92 7.30 -19.91
N LEU A 574 13.86 7.90 -19.19
CA LEU A 574 13.62 8.95 -18.20
C LEU A 574 14.09 10.31 -18.72
N GLU A 575 13.34 11.37 -18.42
CA GLU A 575 13.74 12.75 -18.74
C GLU A 575 13.57 13.66 -17.52
N PHE A 576 14.66 14.31 -17.12
CA PHE A 576 14.66 15.37 -16.12
C PHE A 576 15.01 16.69 -16.81
N TYR A 577 14.05 17.60 -16.91
CA TYR A 577 14.21 18.83 -17.68
C TYR A 577 13.87 20.08 -16.86
N GLY A 578 14.79 21.05 -16.80
CA GLY A 578 14.47 22.38 -16.26
C GLY A 578 14.19 22.43 -14.76
N ASN A 579 14.59 21.41 -14.00
CA ASN A 579 14.35 21.33 -12.55
C ASN A 579 15.47 22.03 -11.75
N ILE A 580 15.17 22.35 -10.50
CA ILE A 580 16.14 22.79 -9.49
C ILE A 580 16.19 21.71 -8.41
N PHE A 581 17.35 21.08 -8.21
CA PHE A 581 17.56 20.07 -7.19
C PHE A 581 18.45 20.62 -6.07
N ASN A 582 17.92 20.70 -4.86
CA ASN A 582 18.61 21.25 -3.69
C ASN A 582 18.92 20.12 -2.70
N GLY A 583 20.19 19.77 -2.57
CA GLY A 583 20.69 18.86 -1.55
C GLY A 583 21.07 19.55 -0.24
N TYR A 584 21.56 18.75 0.70
CA TYR A 584 22.04 19.24 2.00
C TYR A 584 23.40 19.98 1.89
N GLU A 585 23.52 21.16 2.51
CA GLU A 585 24.78 21.91 2.54
C GLU A 585 25.82 21.25 3.46
N ILE A 586 26.91 20.73 2.87
CA ILE A 586 27.98 20.06 3.61
C ILE A 586 29.00 21.11 4.10
N THR A 587 28.87 21.53 5.36
CA THR A 587 29.67 22.63 5.92
C THR A 587 30.97 22.19 6.64
N ASN A 588 31.06 20.97 7.20
CA ASN A 588 32.15 20.60 8.12
C ASN A 588 32.58 19.10 8.13
N GLY A 589 32.31 18.29 7.11
CA GLY A 589 32.54 16.83 7.21
C GLY A 589 32.64 16.02 5.93
N LEU A 590 32.90 14.72 6.11
CA LEU A 590 32.94 13.68 5.07
C LEU A 590 31.59 13.57 4.37
N ALA A 591 31.59 13.59 3.04
CA ALA A 591 30.40 13.40 2.24
C ALA A 591 29.94 11.93 2.28
N SER A 592 28.62 11.70 2.30
CA SER A 592 27.99 10.37 2.28
C SER A 592 27.18 10.17 1.00
N GLU A 593 27.08 8.93 0.51
CA GLU A 593 26.20 8.57 -0.62
C GLU A 593 24.71 8.81 -0.30
N GLU A 594 24.34 8.84 0.98
CA GLU A 594 22.99 9.14 1.47
C GLU A 594 22.60 10.60 1.28
N GLN A 595 23.52 11.47 0.82
CA GLN A 595 23.31 12.89 0.59
C GLN A 595 23.58 13.28 -0.88
N ASN A 596 23.60 12.30 -1.79
CA ASN A 596 23.71 12.56 -3.23
C ASN A 596 22.44 13.25 -3.74
N VAL A 597 22.58 14.30 -4.56
CA VAL A 597 21.44 15.02 -5.12
C VAL A 597 20.72 14.13 -6.13
N PHE A 598 21.45 13.60 -7.11
CA PHE A 598 20.93 12.64 -8.09
C PHE A 598 21.77 11.37 -8.04
N SER A 599 21.14 10.23 -7.74
CA SER A 599 21.84 8.97 -7.56
C SER A 599 21.19 7.80 -8.25
N CYS A 600 22.02 6.95 -8.84
CA CYS A 600 21.66 5.62 -9.33
C CYS A 600 22.81 4.66 -9.01
N ILE A 601 22.53 3.58 -8.29
CA ILE A 601 23.54 2.65 -7.76
C ILE A 601 23.20 1.23 -8.19
N ASP A 602 24.20 0.54 -8.75
CA ASP A 602 24.18 -0.84 -9.28
C ASP A 602 23.04 -1.14 -10.27
N SER A 603 22.56 -0.14 -11.01
CA SER A 603 21.54 -0.36 -12.03
C SER A 603 22.10 -1.09 -13.24
N SER A 604 21.38 -2.13 -13.66
CA SER A 604 21.74 -2.92 -14.84
C SER A 604 21.13 -2.39 -16.13
N VAL A 605 20.06 -1.58 -16.05
CA VAL A 605 19.29 -1.06 -17.19
C VAL A 605 18.96 0.43 -17.02
N LEU A 606 19.93 1.28 -16.66
CA LEU A 606 19.77 2.74 -16.78
C LEU A 606 19.96 3.20 -18.24
N ILE A 607 18.91 3.09 -19.05
CA ILE A 607 18.98 3.31 -20.50
C ILE A 607 18.13 4.50 -20.94
N ASN A 608 18.62 5.29 -21.90
CA ASN A 608 17.92 6.45 -22.47
C ASN A 608 17.48 7.45 -21.38
N THR A 609 18.42 7.85 -20.52
CA THR A 609 18.17 8.79 -19.43
C THR A 609 18.76 10.14 -19.77
N ALA A 610 17.90 11.16 -19.85
CA ALA A 610 18.28 12.53 -20.18
C ALA A 610 18.15 13.45 -18.96
N ILE A 611 19.24 14.13 -18.60
CA ILE A 611 19.34 15.12 -17.54
C ILE A 611 19.69 16.45 -18.21
N LEU A 612 18.68 17.28 -18.46
CA LEU A 612 18.74 18.43 -19.36
C LEU A 612 18.35 19.73 -18.66
N ASN A 613 19.13 20.80 -18.81
CA ASN A 613 18.74 22.15 -18.37
C ASN A 613 18.40 22.28 -16.87
N ASN A 614 18.94 21.41 -16.02
CA ASN A 614 18.65 21.45 -14.58
C ASN A 614 19.71 22.25 -13.81
N GLU A 615 19.36 22.66 -12.60
CA GLU A 615 20.25 23.25 -11.60
C GLU A 615 20.41 22.27 -10.44
N PHE A 616 21.65 21.99 -10.03
CA PHE A 616 21.98 21.12 -8.89
C PHE A 616 22.76 21.95 -7.87
N ASN A 617 22.24 22.04 -6.66
CA ASN A 617 22.81 22.85 -5.57
C ASN A 617 23.10 21.95 -4.35
N ASN A 618 24.28 22.11 -3.74
CA ASN A 618 24.66 21.44 -2.49
C ASN A 618 24.62 19.89 -2.53
N GLY A 619 24.91 19.20 -1.44
CA GLY A 619 24.92 17.74 -1.38
C GLY A 619 26.28 17.10 -1.67
N SER A 620 26.35 15.79 -1.50
CA SER A 620 27.57 14.99 -1.63
C SER A 620 28.06 14.92 -3.07
N SER A 621 27.22 14.40 -3.97
CA SER A 621 27.45 14.45 -5.41
C SER A 621 26.29 15.16 -6.07
N GLY A 622 26.57 16.05 -7.02
CA GLY A 622 25.52 16.60 -7.88
C GLY A 622 24.85 15.47 -8.66
N ILE A 623 25.67 14.65 -9.33
CA ILE A 623 25.22 13.45 -10.04
C ILE A 623 26.18 12.29 -9.72
N MET A 624 25.64 11.18 -9.22
CA MET A 624 26.36 9.94 -8.95
C MET A 624 25.69 8.76 -9.67
N LEU A 625 26.34 8.24 -10.70
CA LEU A 625 25.89 7.06 -11.45
C LEU A 625 26.92 5.94 -11.27
N LEU A 626 26.66 5.04 -10.31
CA LEU A 626 27.42 3.80 -10.14
C LEU A 626 26.70 2.68 -10.86
N LEU A 627 27.04 2.42 -12.13
CA LEU A 627 26.30 1.46 -12.94
C LEU A 627 26.91 0.07 -12.92
N ASN A 628 26.14 -0.94 -13.35
CA ASN A 628 26.61 -2.31 -13.35
C ASN A 628 27.74 -2.53 -14.37
N ASN A 629 28.87 -3.08 -13.90
CA ASN A 629 30.06 -3.31 -14.74
C ASN A 629 29.82 -4.33 -15.86
N ASN A 630 28.89 -5.27 -15.70
CA ASN A 630 28.66 -6.31 -16.70
C ASN A 630 27.79 -5.84 -17.86
N THR A 631 26.79 -4.99 -17.59
CA THR A 631 25.83 -4.56 -18.61
C THR A 631 26.19 -3.25 -19.28
N LYS A 632 26.98 -2.40 -18.60
CA LYS A 632 27.41 -1.07 -19.07
C LYS A 632 26.26 -0.25 -19.68
N PRO A 633 25.31 0.27 -18.88
CA PRO A 633 24.14 0.98 -19.40
C PRO A 633 24.50 2.17 -20.31
N HIS A 634 23.62 2.47 -21.28
CA HIS A 634 23.91 3.39 -22.40
C HIS A 634 22.82 4.45 -22.61
N GLY A 635 23.10 5.45 -23.46
CA GLY A 635 22.12 6.51 -23.79
C GLY A 635 21.93 7.52 -22.65
N ILE A 636 22.95 7.70 -21.82
CA ILE A 636 22.95 8.68 -20.72
C ILE A 636 23.40 10.04 -21.30
N VAL A 637 22.56 11.06 -21.12
CA VAL A 637 22.81 12.42 -21.61
C VAL A 637 22.70 13.41 -20.46
N ILE A 638 23.81 14.08 -20.14
CA ILE A 638 23.89 15.19 -19.17
C ILE A 638 24.21 16.45 -19.96
N ASN A 639 23.20 17.26 -20.24
CA ASN A 639 23.32 18.40 -21.14
C ASN A 639 22.79 19.72 -20.55
N ASN A 640 23.60 20.78 -20.70
CA ASN A 640 23.23 22.15 -20.35
C ASN A 640 22.77 22.33 -18.89
N ASN A 641 23.33 21.57 -17.95
CA ASN A 641 23.04 21.71 -16.53
C ASN A 641 23.99 22.69 -15.84
N ILE A 642 23.53 23.29 -14.74
CA ILE A 642 24.34 24.03 -13.77
C ILE A 642 24.50 23.13 -12.54
N ILE A 643 25.72 22.79 -12.17
CA ILE A 643 26.03 21.88 -11.05
C ILE A 643 27.00 22.61 -10.13
N GLN A 644 26.56 22.98 -8.93
CA GLN A 644 27.32 23.86 -8.05
C GLN A 644 27.19 23.54 -6.56
N ASP A 645 28.20 23.96 -5.81
CA ASP A 645 28.32 23.83 -4.35
C ASP A 645 28.21 22.40 -3.79
N ASN A 646 28.35 21.38 -4.63
CA ASN A 646 28.39 19.98 -4.20
C ASN A 646 29.79 19.60 -3.68
N TYR A 647 29.89 18.53 -2.88
CA TYR A 647 31.20 17.98 -2.49
C TYR A 647 31.98 17.40 -3.68
N SER A 648 31.27 16.75 -4.62
CA SER A 648 31.74 16.32 -5.93
C SER A 648 30.69 16.65 -7.01
N GLY A 649 31.11 16.92 -8.25
CA GLY A 649 30.17 17.31 -9.31
C GLY A 649 29.46 16.12 -9.93
N VAL A 650 30.06 15.56 -10.96
CA VAL A 650 29.50 14.44 -11.73
C VAL A 650 30.44 13.26 -11.65
N ASN A 651 29.94 12.11 -11.20
CA ASN A 651 30.68 10.86 -11.19
C ASN A 651 29.89 9.79 -11.94
N ILE A 652 30.51 9.18 -12.95
CA ILE A 652 29.91 8.13 -13.76
C ILE A 652 30.86 6.94 -13.82
N TYR A 653 30.34 5.78 -13.44
CA TYR A 653 31.07 4.52 -13.47
C TYR A 653 30.33 3.57 -14.40
N ASN A 654 31.08 2.83 -15.22
CA ASN A 654 30.54 1.70 -16.00
C ASN A 654 29.43 2.08 -16.99
N ALA A 655 29.54 3.19 -17.72
CA ALA A 655 28.60 3.55 -18.77
C ALA A 655 29.15 3.24 -20.17
N ASP A 656 28.28 2.90 -21.11
CA ASP A 656 28.58 2.90 -22.53
C ASP A 656 28.18 4.25 -23.14
N SER A 657 29.18 4.92 -23.74
CA SER A 657 29.02 6.15 -24.51
C SER A 657 28.24 7.27 -23.80
N PRO A 658 28.56 7.63 -22.54
CA PRO A 658 27.88 8.73 -21.86
C PRO A 658 28.21 10.08 -22.52
N ILE A 659 27.22 10.97 -22.60
CA ILE A 659 27.37 12.31 -23.18
C ILE A 659 27.24 13.36 -22.08
N ILE A 660 28.30 14.14 -21.87
CA ILE A 660 28.39 15.26 -20.92
C ILE A 660 28.70 16.51 -21.73
N SER A 661 27.70 17.36 -21.98
CA SER A 661 27.89 18.51 -22.86
C SER A 661 27.22 19.81 -22.40
N TYR A 662 27.85 20.95 -22.71
CA TYR A 662 27.32 22.29 -22.39
C TYR A 662 27.05 22.56 -20.91
N ASN A 663 27.57 21.73 -19.99
CA ASN A 663 27.33 21.92 -18.56
C ASN A 663 28.26 22.98 -17.99
N THR A 664 27.78 23.69 -16.97
CA THR A 664 28.61 24.50 -16.07
C THR A 664 28.71 23.77 -14.73
N ILE A 665 29.91 23.29 -14.39
CA ILE A 665 30.16 22.51 -13.18
C ILE A 665 31.16 23.30 -12.32
N SER A 666 30.73 23.78 -11.16
CA SER A 666 31.54 24.62 -10.28
C SER A 666 31.44 24.21 -8.80
N ASN A 667 32.43 23.48 -8.28
CA ASN A 667 32.40 22.89 -6.93
C ASN A 667 33.70 23.12 -6.15
N ASN A 668 33.58 23.51 -4.88
CA ASN A 668 34.71 24.03 -4.09
C ASN A 668 35.32 23.03 -3.09
N GLN A 669 34.88 21.77 -3.09
CA GLN A 669 35.17 20.81 -2.02
C GLN A 669 35.95 19.58 -2.55
N TYR A 670 36.46 18.76 -1.64
CA TYR A 670 37.71 17.98 -1.72
C TYR A 670 37.88 16.87 -2.79
N SER A 671 36.95 16.67 -3.75
CA SER A 671 36.99 15.57 -4.75
C SER A 671 37.24 16.06 -6.19
N TYR A 672 37.31 15.14 -7.17
CA TYR A 672 37.23 15.45 -8.60
C TYR A 672 35.85 16.03 -8.94
N ILE A 673 35.84 17.08 -9.75
CA ILE A 673 34.59 17.75 -10.13
C ILE A 673 33.84 16.99 -11.25
N LEU A 674 34.57 16.30 -12.11
CA LEU A 674 34.03 15.39 -13.12
C LEU A 674 34.89 14.13 -13.14
N SER A 675 34.30 12.97 -12.86
CA SER A 675 35.02 11.69 -12.86
C SER A 675 34.25 10.67 -13.70
N LEU A 676 34.93 10.11 -14.71
CA LEU A 676 34.46 8.95 -15.46
C LEU A 676 35.39 7.78 -15.19
N TYR A 677 34.80 6.62 -14.86
CA TYR A 677 35.54 5.40 -14.54
C TYR A 677 34.98 4.21 -15.31
N GLU A 678 35.86 3.44 -15.94
CA GLU A 678 35.50 2.22 -16.68
C GLU A 678 34.35 2.42 -17.70
N CYS A 679 34.25 3.62 -18.29
CA CYS A 679 33.29 3.89 -19.35
C CYS A 679 33.85 3.40 -20.70
N ILE A 680 32.97 2.93 -21.59
CA ILE A 680 33.39 2.33 -22.87
C ILE A 680 32.86 3.10 -24.08
N ASP A 681 33.46 2.82 -25.23
CA ASP A 681 33.09 3.34 -26.54
C ASP A 681 33.09 4.88 -26.61
N THR A 682 32.06 5.50 -27.17
CA THR A 682 32.07 6.91 -27.59
C THR A 682 31.67 7.84 -26.44
N LEU A 683 32.37 7.75 -25.30
CA LEU A 683 32.21 8.75 -24.24
C LEU A 683 32.48 10.14 -24.81
N THR A 684 31.66 11.13 -24.44
CA THR A 684 31.73 12.48 -25.02
C THR A 684 31.66 13.52 -23.93
N ILE A 685 32.73 14.31 -23.76
CA ILE A 685 32.82 15.47 -22.88
C ILE A 685 33.06 16.70 -23.75
N GLU A 686 32.02 17.48 -24.04
CA GLU A 686 32.12 18.58 -25.00
C GLU A 686 31.49 19.90 -24.58
N SER A 687 32.18 21.00 -24.86
CA SER A 687 31.67 22.37 -24.64
C SER A 687 31.26 22.68 -23.19
N ASN A 688 31.88 22.01 -22.21
CA ASN A 688 31.61 22.23 -20.78
C ASN A 688 32.50 23.35 -20.20
N LYS A 689 32.02 23.99 -19.14
CA LYS A 689 32.78 24.88 -18.27
C LYS A 689 32.93 24.22 -16.90
N ILE A 690 34.14 23.82 -16.56
CA ILE A 690 34.43 22.99 -15.39
C ILE A 690 35.43 23.74 -14.51
N ASN A 691 35.06 24.01 -13.26
CA ASN A 691 35.88 24.73 -12.31
C ASN A 691 35.78 24.14 -10.90
N GLY A 692 36.81 23.44 -10.44
CA GLY A 692 36.80 22.86 -9.10
C GLY A 692 38.14 22.90 -8.38
N LYS A 693 38.24 22.15 -7.28
CA LYS A 693 39.51 21.94 -6.56
C LYS A 693 40.37 20.87 -7.23
N ASN A 694 39.76 19.79 -7.72
CA ASN A 694 40.38 18.82 -8.62
C ASN A 694 39.53 18.75 -9.90
N GLY A 695 40.16 18.67 -11.06
CA GLY A 695 39.49 18.87 -12.34
C GLY A 695 38.82 17.60 -12.87
N VAL A 696 39.07 17.29 -14.14
CA VAL A 696 38.47 16.14 -14.82
C VAL A 696 39.36 14.91 -14.63
N ASN A 697 38.78 13.79 -14.20
CA ASN A 697 39.42 12.49 -14.10
C ASN A 697 38.77 11.49 -15.07
N ILE A 698 39.58 10.91 -15.95
CA ILE A 698 39.17 9.84 -16.88
C ILE A 698 40.03 8.62 -16.58
N SER A 699 39.44 7.60 -16.00
CA SER A 699 40.16 6.44 -15.50
C SER A 699 39.62 5.16 -16.10
N GLN A 700 40.49 4.34 -16.68
CA GLN A 700 40.14 3.03 -17.26
C GLN A 700 39.02 3.10 -18.32
N CYS A 701 38.88 4.24 -19.00
CA CYS A 701 37.87 4.42 -20.03
C CYS A 701 38.42 4.04 -21.40
N ASN A 702 37.74 3.17 -22.13
CA ASN A 702 38.30 2.53 -23.33
C ASN A 702 37.32 2.56 -24.50
N GLY A 703 37.74 3.20 -25.59
CA GLY A 703 37.05 3.13 -26.87
C GLY A 703 37.62 2.06 -27.80
N THR A 704 37.28 2.17 -29.08
CA THR A 704 37.92 1.43 -30.18
C THR A 704 38.29 2.38 -31.31
N ASP A 705 39.04 1.91 -32.32
CA ASP A 705 39.36 2.73 -33.51
C ASP A 705 38.13 3.31 -34.21
N LEU A 706 36.98 2.60 -34.15
CA LEU A 706 35.72 3.06 -34.76
C LEU A 706 34.86 3.89 -33.80
N LEU A 707 35.06 3.74 -32.49
CA LEU A 707 34.26 4.36 -31.42
C LEU A 707 35.20 5.03 -30.41
N ARG A 708 35.88 6.10 -30.84
CA ARG A 708 36.82 6.84 -29.99
C ARG A 708 36.07 7.76 -29.03
N GLY A 709 36.52 7.79 -27.78
CA GLY A 709 36.08 8.77 -26.80
C GLY A 709 36.50 10.19 -27.20
N LYS A 710 35.77 11.20 -26.73
CA LYS A 710 35.97 12.61 -27.09
C LYS A 710 35.97 13.50 -25.86
N ILE A 711 36.99 14.33 -25.75
CA ILE A 711 37.09 15.41 -24.77
C ILE A 711 37.42 16.67 -25.57
N ASN A 712 36.40 17.40 -26.02
CA ASN A 712 36.60 18.49 -26.96
C ASN A 712 36.01 19.83 -26.51
N ASN A 713 36.71 20.93 -26.81
CA ASN A 713 36.17 22.29 -26.66
C ASN A 713 35.71 22.65 -25.23
N ASN A 714 36.39 22.11 -24.21
CA ASN A 714 36.05 22.40 -22.81
C ASN A 714 36.93 23.49 -22.21
N PHE A 715 36.39 24.21 -21.24
CA PHE A 715 37.15 25.02 -20.29
C PHE A 715 37.27 24.25 -18.98
N ILE A 716 38.51 23.93 -18.57
CA ILE A 716 38.77 23.05 -17.43
C ILE A 716 39.74 23.71 -16.45
N THR A 717 39.33 23.77 -15.19
CA THR A 717 40.14 24.23 -14.05
C THR A 717 40.00 23.23 -12.89
N PRO A 718 41.11 22.75 -12.28
CA PRO A 718 42.50 23.09 -12.57
C PRO A 718 43.19 22.17 -13.60
N ASN A 719 42.71 20.94 -13.80
CA ASN A 719 43.45 19.93 -14.56
C ASN A 719 42.58 18.89 -15.28
N LEU A 720 43.19 18.17 -16.23
CA LEU A 720 42.67 16.97 -16.86
C LEU A 720 43.65 15.82 -16.61
N TYR A 721 43.17 14.80 -15.91
CA TYR A 721 43.89 13.57 -15.56
C TYR A 721 43.31 12.39 -16.34
N ILE A 722 44.16 11.66 -17.05
CA ILE A 722 43.78 10.47 -17.81
C ILE A 722 44.67 9.30 -17.39
N MET A 723 44.05 8.27 -16.81
CA MET A 723 44.74 7.09 -16.31
C MET A 723 44.26 5.83 -17.03
N ASN A 724 45.19 5.01 -17.50
CA ASN A 724 44.92 3.66 -18.07
C ASN A 724 43.74 3.63 -19.05
N SER A 725 43.61 4.66 -19.88
CA SER A 725 42.49 4.84 -20.81
C SER A 725 42.98 4.80 -22.25
N SER A 726 42.14 4.35 -23.18
CA SER A 726 42.53 4.15 -24.58
C SER A 726 41.52 4.65 -25.60
N PHE A 727 42.01 4.96 -26.81
CA PHE A 727 41.21 5.42 -27.94
C PHE A 727 40.41 6.71 -27.64
N ILE A 728 41.07 7.74 -27.10
CA ILE A 728 40.44 9.04 -26.77
C ILE A 728 41.04 10.16 -27.63
N GLU A 729 40.16 11.04 -28.12
CA GLU A 729 40.47 12.28 -28.80
C GLU A 729 40.30 13.46 -27.84
N ILE A 730 41.36 14.26 -27.66
CA ILE A 730 41.44 15.37 -26.71
C ILE A 730 41.81 16.61 -27.50
N ASN A 731 40.81 17.40 -27.90
CA ASN A 731 41.04 18.51 -28.82
C ASN A 731 40.40 19.84 -28.40
N HIS A 732 41.07 20.94 -28.71
CA HIS A 732 40.52 22.29 -28.53
C HIS A 732 40.11 22.63 -27.09
N ASN A 733 40.69 21.97 -26.09
CA ASN A 733 40.41 22.29 -24.69
C ASN A 733 41.32 23.41 -24.20
N SER A 734 40.79 24.30 -23.36
CA SER A 734 41.58 25.25 -22.59
C SER A 734 41.60 24.82 -21.13
N ILE A 735 42.78 24.40 -20.67
CA ILE A 735 42.99 23.84 -19.34
C ILE A 735 43.96 24.74 -18.59
N GLN A 736 43.55 25.21 -17.42
CA GLN A 736 44.35 26.13 -16.62
C GLN A 736 44.28 25.79 -15.14
N SER A 737 45.43 25.71 -14.48
CA SER A 737 45.49 25.68 -13.02
C SER A 737 45.48 27.13 -12.46
N PHE A 738 44.79 27.41 -11.34
CA PHE A 738 44.84 28.71 -10.64
C PHE A 738 44.88 28.52 -9.12
N GLY A 739 45.71 29.26 -8.37
CA GLY A 739 45.79 29.11 -6.91
C GLY A 739 47.17 29.42 -6.29
N ALA A 740 47.35 29.05 -5.01
CA ALA A 740 48.64 29.13 -4.33
C ALA A 740 49.64 28.13 -4.95
N SER A 741 50.93 28.46 -4.99
CA SER A 741 51.94 27.59 -5.62
C SER A 741 51.99 26.21 -4.96
N TYR A 742 51.69 25.16 -5.73
CA TYR A 742 51.85 23.77 -5.33
C TYR A 742 52.99 23.17 -6.15
N SER A 743 54.12 22.89 -5.49
CA SER A 743 55.24 22.23 -6.14
C SER A 743 54.77 20.86 -6.65
N ASN A 744 54.85 20.65 -7.96
CA ASN A 744 54.35 19.48 -8.72
C ASN A 744 52.88 19.51 -9.18
N SER A 745 52.24 20.68 -9.34
CA SER A 745 50.93 20.70 -10.00
C SER A 745 51.02 20.22 -11.47
N ARG A 746 49.98 19.55 -11.97
CA ARG A 746 49.93 18.96 -13.32
C ARG A 746 48.62 19.39 -14.00
N VAL A 747 48.71 20.21 -15.04
CA VAL A 747 47.52 20.72 -15.74
C VAL A 747 46.93 19.66 -16.67
N PHE A 748 47.79 18.99 -17.44
CA PHE A 748 47.41 17.83 -18.22
C PHE A 748 48.31 16.66 -17.84
N GLU A 749 47.69 15.54 -17.49
CA GLU A 749 48.38 14.38 -16.97
C GLU A 749 47.90 13.10 -17.63
N LEU A 750 48.85 12.33 -18.15
CA LEU A 750 48.67 10.97 -18.65
C LEU A 750 49.48 10.02 -17.76
N ASP A 751 48.82 9.03 -17.20
CA ASP A 751 49.42 8.17 -16.18
C ASP A 751 49.11 6.69 -16.46
N TYR A 752 50.16 5.92 -16.74
CA TYR A 752 50.06 4.48 -16.88
C TYR A 752 50.47 3.77 -15.58
N LYS A 753 49.50 3.11 -14.95
CA LYS A 753 49.72 2.37 -13.70
C LYS A 753 49.54 0.87 -13.91
N ASN A 754 50.68 0.16 -13.94
CA ASN A 754 50.78 -1.32 -14.03
C ASN A 754 50.01 -2.09 -12.95
N ILE A 755 49.60 -1.43 -11.86
CA ILE A 755 48.86 -2.05 -10.75
C ILE A 755 47.37 -2.28 -11.08
N TYR A 756 46.83 -1.66 -12.13
CA TYR A 756 45.44 -1.85 -12.56
C TYR A 756 45.37 -2.59 -13.90
N THR A 757 44.26 -3.28 -14.15
CA THR A 757 43.95 -3.86 -15.46
C THR A 757 43.59 -2.74 -16.43
N GLY A 758 44.50 -2.37 -17.33
CA GLY A 758 44.25 -1.34 -18.34
C GLY A 758 45.49 -0.99 -19.16
N THR A 759 45.28 -0.23 -20.23
CA THR A 759 46.31 0.27 -21.13
C THR A 759 46.13 1.76 -21.32
N LEU A 760 47.23 2.51 -21.35
CA LEU A 760 47.22 3.91 -21.75
C LEU A 760 47.70 3.96 -23.21
N GLU A 761 46.78 3.99 -24.18
CA GLU A 761 47.18 3.92 -25.58
C GLU A 761 46.22 4.53 -26.60
N ASN A 762 46.72 4.80 -27.80
CA ASN A 762 45.93 5.29 -28.94
C ASN A 762 45.20 6.60 -28.62
N LEU A 763 45.92 7.57 -28.06
CA LEU A 763 45.41 8.90 -27.72
C LEU A 763 45.76 9.93 -28.80
N ASN A 764 44.81 10.80 -29.15
CA ASN A 764 45.01 11.91 -30.07
C ASN A 764 44.85 13.23 -29.32
N ILE A 765 45.90 14.05 -29.23
CA ILE A 765 45.94 15.25 -28.38
C ILE A 765 46.33 16.45 -29.25
N TYR A 766 45.35 17.25 -29.70
CA TYR A 766 45.61 18.35 -30.64
C TYR A 766 44.94 19.67 -30.28
N ASN A 767 45.62 20.77 -30.59
CA ASN A 767 45.04 22.11 -30.52
C ASN A 767 44.55 22.51 -29.11
N ASN A 768 45.17 21.98 -28.05
CA ASN A 768 44.81 22.31 -26.67
C ASN A 768 45.68 23.44 -26.12
N ILE A 769 45.20 24.09 -25.06
CA ILE A 769 45.97 25.03 -24.24
C ILE A 769 46.16 24.39 -22.87
N PHE A 770 47.41 24.15 -22.49
CA PHE A 770 47.82 23.64 -21.18
C PHE A 770 48.60 24.74 -20.45
N ASN A 771 47.90 25.48 -19.60
CA ASN A 771 48.44 26.67 -18.93
C ASN A 771 48.57 26.46 -17.41
N ASN A 772 49.77 26.16 -16.94
CA ASN A 772 50.07 26.00 -15.52
C ASN A 772 50.65 27.29 -14.92
N ILE A 773 49.95 27.91 -13.97
CA ILE A 773 50.48 29.11 -13.28
C ILE A 773 50.78 28.87 -11.79
N GLN A 774 50.69 27.63 -11.31
CA GLN A 774 50.86 27.25 -9.90
C GLN A 774 52.22 26.59 -9.57
N ASP A 775 53.22 26.65 -10.46
CA ASP A 775 54.43 25.80 -10.45
C ASP A 775 54.14 24.34 -10.89
N GLY A 776 55.16 23.55 -11.26
CA GLY A 776 55.00 22.20 -11.82
C GLY A 776 54.91 22.14 -13.35
N TYR A 777 54.13 21.18 -13.88
CA TYR A 777 54.15 20.77 -15.29
C TYR A 777 52.92 21.24 -16.06
N ALA A 778 53.11 21.69 -17.31
CA ALA A 778 52.00 21.90 -18.23
C ALA A 778 51.46 20.55 -18.74
N TYR A 779 52.38 19.64 -19.08
CA TYR A 779 52.08 18.31 -19.59
C TYR A 779 52.96 17.25 -18.90
N TYR A 780 52.36 16.39 -18.10
CA TYR A 780 52.99 15.23 -17.46
C TYR A 780 52.56 13.94 -18.16
N THR A 781 53.50 13.15 -18.69
CA THR A 781 53.21 11.83 -19.27
C THR A 781 54.14 10.77 -18.70
N ASP A 782 53.58 9.80 -17.98
CA ASP A 782 54.31 8.67 -17.41
C ASP A 782 53.81 7.36 -18.03
N GLY A 783 54.50 6.93 -19.09
CA GLY A 783 54.18 5.74 -19.88
C GLY A 783 53.16 5.95 -21.00
N GLY A 784 52.61 4.83 -21.48
CA GLY A 784 51.65 4.75 -22.58
C GLY A 784 52.26 4.46 -23.95
N SER A 785 51.42 4.12 -24.93
CA SER A 785 51.84 3.77 -26.30
C SER A 785 50.93 4.38 -27.37
N ASN A 786 51.43 4.60 -28.58
CA ASN A 786 50.66 5.19 -29.69
C ASN A 786 49.97 6.53 -29.32
N ILE A 787 50.67 7.39 -28.59
CA ILE A 787 50.19 8.73 -28.26
C ILE A 787 50.58 9.66 -29.42
N SER A 788 49.59 10.29 -30.03
CA SER A 788 49.79 11.30 -31.08
C SER A 788 49.42 12.68 -30.54
N SER A 789 50.41 13.54 -30.34
CA SER A 789 50.23 14.89 -29.78
C SER A 789 50.85 15.94 -30.69
N ASN A 790 50.13 17.02 -31.02
CA ASN A 790 50.68 18.15 -31.77
C ASN A 790 49.83 19.43 -31.71
N TYR A 791 50.43 20.58 -32.03
CA TYR A 791 49.77 21.90 -32.08
C TYR A 791 49.15 22.31 -30.73
N ASN A 792 49.73 21.89 -29.62
CA ASN A 792 49.27 22.24 -28.27
C ASN A 792 50.09 23.42 -27.72
N ASN A 793 49.46 24.36 -27.03
CA ASN A 793 50.16 25.44 -26.36
C ASN A 793 50.50 25.04 -24.92
N LEU A 794 51.78 24.84 -24.62
CA LEU A 794 52.27 24.46 -23.29
C LEU A 794 52.91 25.67 -22.59
N PHE A 795 52.44 25.99 -21.39
CA PHE A 795 53.02 27.02 -20.55
C PHE A 795 53.05 26.58 -19.09
N THR A 796 54.16 26.85 -18.40
CA THR A 796 54.27 26.72 -16.95
C THR A 796 55.03 27.89 -16.34
N THR A 797 54.71 28.26 -15.09
CA THR A 797 55.57 29.10 -14.24
C THR A 797 56.62 28.30 -13.47
N GLY A 798 56.57 26.97 -13.53
CA GLY A 798 57.51 26.08 -12.86
C GLY A 798 58.83 25.85 -13.60
N GLU A 799 59.72 25.06 -12.99
CA GLU A 799 61.05 24.76 -13.52
C GLU A 799 61.01 23.89 -14.80
N TYR A 800 59.97 23.07 -14.96
CA TYR A 800 59.87 22.08 -16.03
C TYR A 800 58.57 22.20 -16.82
N ILE A 801 58.69 22.41 -18.15
CA ILE A 801 57.50 22.50 -19.03
C ILE A 801 56.66 21.22 -19.00
N GLY A 802 57.32 20.07 -18.84
CA GLY A 802 56.67 18.77 -18.81
C GLY A 802 57.54 17.65 -18.25
N PHE A 803 56.97 16.45 -18.20
CA PHE A 803 57.65 15.21 -17.83
C PHE A 803 57.37 14.17 -18.91
N ALA A 804 58.42 13.53 -19.44
CA ALA A 804 58.30 12.51 -20.49
C ALA A 804 59.49 11.53 -20.43
N ASP A 805 59.27 10.28 -20.84
CA ASP A 805 60.28 9.21 -20.87
C ASP A 805 61.02 9.03 -19.52
N GLY A 806 60.29 9.18 -18.41
CA GLY A 806 60.82 9.01 -17.06
C GLY A 806 61.70 10.16 -16.55
N ALA A 807 61.69 11.32 -17.21
CA ALA A 807 62.52 12.47 -16.85
C ALA A 807 61.76 13.82 -16.90
N ASP A 808 62.17 14.73 -16.02
CA ASP A 808 61.73 16.13 -16.03
C ASP A 808 62.35 16.87 -17.24
N THR A 809 61.56 17.68 -17.93
CA THR A 809 61.98 18.40 -19.15
C THR A 809 61.89 19.92 -18.93
N PRO A 810 63.02 20.64 -18.80
CA PRO A 810 63.03 22.08 -18.52
C PRO A 810 62.45 22.93 -19.66
N LEU A 811 62.79 22.60 -20.91
CA LEU A 811 62.39 23.36 -22.09
C LEU A 811 61.46 22.57 -23.01
N LEU A 812 60.67 23.28 -23.82
CA LEU A 812 59.79 22.67 -24.82
C LEU A 812 60.55 21.78 -25.81
N THR A 813 61.78 22.14 -26.18
CA THR A 813 62.64 21.31 -27.04
C THR A 813 63.00 19.99 -26.38
N ASP A 814 63.24 19.98 -25.06
CA ASP A 814 63.57 18.76 -24.31
C ASP A 814 62.35 17.84 -24.25
N PHE A 815 61.17 18.42 -23.98
CA PHE A 815 59.90 17.70 -23.98
C PHE A 815 59.61 17.02 -25.33
N ARG A 816 59.75 17.75 -26.45
CA ARG A 816 59.54 17.20 -27.81
C ARG A 816 60.48 16.04 -28.12
N ASN A 817 61.74 16.14 -27.71
CA ASN A 817 62.73 15.09 -27.94
C ASN A 817 62.43 13.84 -27.09
N ALA A 818 62.03 14.03 -25.84
CA ALA A 818 61.71 12.93 -24.93
C ALA A 818 60.37 12.25 -25.29
N SER A 819 59.33 13.03 -25.62
CA SER A 819 58.01 12.49 -25.96
C SER A 819 57.91 11.96 -27.39
N GLY A 820 58.77 12.44 -28.31
CA GLY A 820 58.67 12.15 -29.74
C GLY A 820 57.47 12.78 -30.44
N THR A 821 56.79 13.75 -29.80
CA THR A 821 55.56 14.40 -30.27
C THR A 821 55.67 15.93 -30.19
N ASP A 822 54.58 16.66 -30.45
CA ASP A 822 54.49 18.12 -30.28
C ASP A 822 55.45 18.96 -31.15
N ALA A 823 55.73 18.49 -32.37
CA ALA A 823 56.67 19.13 -33.30
C ALA A 823 56.29 20.57 -33.73
N ASN A 824 54.99 20.90 -33.73
CA ASN A 824 54.45 22.21 -34.11
C ASN A 824 53.80 22.97 -32.93
N SER A 825 54.03 22.51 -31.70
CA SER A 825 53.41 23.03 -30.46
C SER A 825 54.06 24.31 -29.95
#